data_AF-A0A2E5V787-F1
#
_entry.id   AF-A0A2E5V787-F1
#
_cell.length_a   1.000
_cell.length_b   1.000
_cell.length_c   1.000
_cell.angle_alpha   90.00
_cell.angle_beta   90.00
_cell.angle_gamma   90.00
#
_symmetry.space_group_name_H-M   'P 1'
#
loop_
_entity.id
_entity.type
_entity.pdbx_description
1 polymer ?
#
loop_
_entity_poly.entity_id
_entity_poly.type
_entity_poly.pdbx_seq_one_letter_code
_entity_poly.pdbx_strand_id
1 'polypeptide(L)'
;MITPTPNNADVESFKDLYPGYSKAHGTSEIRGIEPKTGKRQAAYVTEAYPASDRAWDEHFSGGSKGLGIIPLLDDGKSVQWGAIDIDVNDIDHASLEKKVEDLGLPLVVCRSKSGGAHCYLFLQKPSSAKGAVDALRNWSAALGHPGVEIFPKQTERELDPQTGIPRPGNWINLPYFQARNTERYCINRGKRLSLQAFVELAKEKRVDPSALKVRHTTTAALELSPSAKSREGRNGYLFSRACSMRKSGLPEIAIRREIDSINQLADERSCPNFSQGPLPKNEVAAICRSAMSERYAPLQGVFREQPYFISENQLVRREHTSKGQRDIPLCNFTAEIVEDICRDDGAGEVREYKLKARLHSGESLPSVTVPAGRFNNMGWVPDAFGARALIKVGMTNQQHTAAAIQYLSSPLQRRIYTHTGWREINGRWHLLHGAGGIAASGYVSGIEVDLGRGLLNYQLPDPQNGDIQVAIRASIELLRIAPDHIIWPLLAAVFRSVLSEWLPAELSVFLVGPTGTFKTCLAAVCTAYFGKGWTGSNTPASWSSTANALERMAFTTKDHVLFIDDFAPNGTSTDIQKIHATAERIFRAQGNQSGRFRMRADSTLAGSLPPRGLIVATGEDLPRGQSLQARLVVVQIAPGDINVSRLTAAQAYAENGTYAEVMAAFTQRLARLADAGKLPSRLDARRKELRAEALKGSHTRMPDNIASLMVGVEEFLDFAAENAAIAETERSELRASAWAALSKQANMQASQVKGTDPASRFVSLIAAAVSAKSANIGGIKGGAPGRATRLGWDQRGSDDKTYFVANGPTIGWIEGDDLYLEPETAMACAKRLAREQGTELPFSDRRIQKALQEAGLLKSAEPDRNMVRKTLHVGRKYVLHLSAEAVFGIDPKTNATPPKPMELNDEDLPF
;
A
#
# COMPACT_ATOMS: atom_id res chain seq x y z
N MET A 1 -38.25 10.92 -31.81
CA MET A 1 -38.08 9.83 -32.79
C MET A 1 -38.80 8.61 -32.23
N ILE A 2 -39.74 8.05 -32.98
CA ILE A 2 -40.51 6.87 -32.60
C ILE A 2 -39.54 5.67 -32.64
N THR A 3 -39.24 5.08 -31.49
CA THR A 3 -38.45 3.84 -31.41
C THR A 3 -39.22 2.70 -32.09
N PRO A 4 -38.58 1.91 -32.98
CA PRO A 4 -39.22 0.76 -33.61
C PRO A 4 -39.62 -0.29 -32.56
N THR A 5 -40.66 -1.06 -32.87
CA THR A 5 -41.04 -2.25 -32.09
C THR A 5 -39.83 -3.17 -31.94
N PRO A 6 -39.54 -3.74 -30.75
CA PRO A 6 -38.45 -4.72 -30.61
C PRO A 6 -38.60 -5.83 -31.64
N ASN A 7 -37.56 -6.11 -32.42
CA ASN A 7 -37.58 -7.28 -33.28
C ASN A 7 -37.37 -8.54 -32.40
N ASN A 8 -37.84 -9.72 -32.83
CA ASN A 8 -37.73 -10.95 -32.05
C ASN A 8 -36.28 -11.26 -31.63
N ALA A 9 -35.30 -10.88 -32.44
CA ALA A 9 -33.87 -11.04 -32.12
C ALA A 9 -33.40 -10.21 -30.91
N ASP A 10 -33.99 -9.03 -30.68
CA ASP A 10 -33.66 -8.18 -29.52
C ASP A 10 -34.24 -8.75 -28.23
N VAL A 11 -35.45 -9.31 -28.33
CA VAL A 11 -36.15 -9.99 -27.22
C VAL A 11 -35.37 -11.22 -26.76
N GLU A 12 -34.97 -12.08 -27.70
CA GLU A 12 -34.15 -13.27 -27.37
C GLU A 12 -32.78 -12.86 -26.79
N SER A 13 -32.11 -11.87 -27.38
CA SER A 13 -30.85 -11.36 -26.83
C SER A 13 -30.99 -10.73 -25.44
N PHE A 14 -32.16 -10.18 -25.11
CA PHE A 14 -32.45 -9.68 -23.77
C PHE A 14 -32.69 -10.82 -22.78
N LYS A 15 -33.44 -11.87 -23.18
CA LYS A 15 -33.62 -13.08 -22.35
C LYS A 15 -32.27 -13.69 -21.97
N ASP A 16 -31.33 -13.75 -22.91
CA ASP A 16 -29.96 -14.27 -22.72
C ASP A 16 -29.10 -13.49 -21.71
N LEU A 17 -29.49 -12.26 -21.34
CA LEU A 17 -28.80 -11.49 -20.30
C LEU A 17 -29.20 -11.91 -18.90
N TYR A 18 -30.37 -12.55 -18.74
CA TYR A 18 -30.96 -12.87 -17.44
C TYR A 18 -31.21 -14.37 -17.27
N PRO A 19 -30.19 -15.24 -17.42
CA PRO A 19 -30.34 -16.63 -17.00
C PRO A 19 -30.62 -16.66 -15.49
N GLY A 20 -31.63 -17.43 -15.09
CA GLY A 20 -32.08 -17.48 -13.71
C GLY A 20 -32.62 -18.86 -13.36
N TYR A 21 -33.25 -18.97 -12.20
CA TYR A 21 -33.85 -20.24 -11.78
C TYR A 21 -34.94 -20.69 -12.77
N SER A 22 -34.78 -21.88 -13.34
CA SER A 22 -35.68 -22.37 -14.39
C SER A 22 -37.06 -22.76 -13.86
N LYS A 23 -37.20 -23.05 -12.56
CA LYS A 23 -38.44 -23.58 -11.98
C LYS A 23 -39.35 -22.53 -11.36
N ALA A 24 -38.96 -21.25 -11.34
CA ALA A 24 -39.83 -20.20 -10.84
C ALA A 24 -39.45 -18.83 -11.38
N HIS A 25 -40.44 -17.93 -11.49
CA HIS A 25 -40.23 -16.54 -11.84
C HIS A 25 -41.12 -15.61 -11.00
N GLY A 26 -40.79 -14.33 -11.01
CA GLY A 26 -41.58 -13.30 -10.36
C GLY A 26 -42.54 -12.62 -11.32
N THR A 27 -43.75 -12.31 -10.86
CA THR A 27 -44.65 -11.39 -11.55
C THR A 27 -45.04 -10.24 -10.62
N SER A 28 -45.09 -9.02 -11.17
CA SER A 28 -45.57 -7.84 -10.47
C SER A 28 -46.76 -7.22 -11.20
N GLU A 29 -47.89 -7.10 -10.53
CA GLU A 29 -49.12 -6.50 -11.06
C GLU A 29 -49.40 -5.20 -10.31
N ILE A 30 -49.71 -4.12 -11.02
CA ILE A 30 -50.07 -2.85 -10.37
C ILE A 30 -51.56 -2.87 -10.06
N ARG A 31 -51.91 -2.90 -8.77
CA ARG A 31 -53.31 -3.03 -8.30
C ARG A 31 -53.97 -1.70 -7.91
N GLY A 32 -53.21 -0.60 -7.89
CA GLY A 32 -53.74 0.73 -7.60
C GLY A 32 -52.65 1.78 -7.41
N ILE A 33 -53.08 3.03 -7.16
CA ILE A 33 -52.19 4.14 -6.78
C ILE A 33 -52.64 4.62 -5.41
N GLU A 34 -51.72 4.68 -4.44
CA GLU A 34 -52.02 5.17 -3.10
C GLU A 34 -52.34 6.69 -3.17
N PRO A 35 -53.57 7.12 -2.79
CA PRO A 35 -54.05 8.48 -3.07
C PRO A 35 -53.24 9.60 -2.38
N LYS A 36 -52.53 9.30 -1.28
CA LYS A 36 -51.78 10.28 -0.49
C LYS A 36 -50.32 10.44 -0.92
N THR A 37 -49.73 9.41 -1.52
CA THR A 37 -48.28 9.35 -1.82
C THR A 37 -47.97 9.28 -3.30
N GLY A 38 -48.97 8.99 -4.15
CA GLY A 38 -48.78 8.70 -5.57
C GLY A 38 -48.06 7.37 -5.84
N LYS A 39 -47.76 6.57 -4.81
CA LYS A 39 -47.05 5.29 -4.98
C LYS A 39 -47.97 4.23 -5.57
N ARG A 40 -47.53 3.62 -6.68
CA ARG A 40 -48.22 2.49 -7.33
C ARG A 40 -48.17 1.26 -6.42
N GLN A 41 -49.30 0.84 -5.85
CA GLN A 41 -49.41 -0.41 -5.10
C GLN A 41 -49.31 -1.59 -6.05
N ALA A 42 -48.35 -2.48 -5.80
CA ALA A 42 -48.10 -3.64 -6.63
C ALA A 42 -48.22 -4.93 -5.83
N ALA A 43 -48.91 -5.92 -6.41
CA ALA A 43 -48.88 -7.29 -5.93
C ALA A 43 -47.68 -8.00 -6.56
N TYR A 44 -46.91 -8.69 -5.73
CA TYR A 44 -45.74 -9.47 -6.14
C TYR A 44 -46.04 -10.95 -5.89
N VAL A 45 -45.93 -11.77 -6.91
CA VAL A 45 -46.18 -13.21 -6.84
C VAL A 45 -44.97 -13.95 -7.38
N THR A 46 -44.52 -14.98 -6.67
CA THR A 46 -43.54 -15.93 -7.19
C THR A 46 -44.29 -17.13 -7.76
N GLU A 47 -44.23 -17.27 -9.07
CA GLU A 47 -44.87 -18.35 -9.84
C GLU A 47 -43.91 -19.54 -9.88
N ALA A 48 -44.35 -20.72 -9.43
CA ALA A 48 -43.51 -21.93 -9.32
C ALA A 48 -43.39 -22.72 -10.65
N TYR A 49 -43.17 -22.00 -11.76
CA TYR A 49 -42.91 -22.55 -13.10
C TYR A 49 -42.02 -21.58 -13.91
N PRO A 50 -41.37 -22.04 -14.99
CA PRO A 50 -40.55 -21.16 -15.84
C PRO A 50 -41.36 -19.98 -16.42
N ALA A 51 -40.69 -18.86 -16.68
CA ALA A 51 -41.30 -17.73 -17.39
C ALA A 51 -41.65 -18.17 -18.83
N SER A 52 -42.94 -18.17 -19.18
CA SER A 52 -43.42 -18.52 -20.52
C SER A 52 -43.15 -17.40 -21.53
N ASP A 53 -43.14 -17.71 -22.83
CA ASP A 53 -43.03 -16.68 -23.88
C ASP A 53 -44.11 -15.61 -23.75
N ARG A 54 -45.32 -16.01 -23.35
CA ARG A 54 -46.41 -15.07 -23.04
C ARG A 54 -46.06 -14.09 -21.92
N ALA A 55 -45.36 -14.52 -20.87
CA ALA A 55 -44.95 -13.64 -19.78
C ALA A 55 -43.88 -12.61 -20.23
N TRP A 56 -42.98 -13.03 -21.13
CA TRP A 56 -42.03 -12.13 -21.78
C TRP A 56 -42.74 -11.14 -22.71
N ASP A 57 -43.65 -11.61 -23.55
CA ASP A 57 -44.46 -10.77 -24.44
C ASP A 57 -45.27 -9.74 -23.65
N GLU A 58 -45.88 -10.15 -22.54
CA GLU A 58 -46.63 -9.26 -21.66
C GLU A 58 -45.72 -8.19 -21.02
N HIS A 59 -44.50 -8.55 -20.66
CA HIS A 59 -43.50 -7.59 -20.15
C HIS A 59 -43.15 -6.52 -21.19
N PHE A 60 -42.80 -6.93 -22.41
CA PHE A 60 -42.34 -6.00 -23.45
C PHE A 60 -43.46 -5.16 -24.06
N SER A 61 -44.66 -5.73 -24.20
CA SER A 61 -45.85 -5.00 -24.68
C SER A 61 -46.42 -4.04 -23.63
N GLY A 62 -46.09 -4.24 -22.35
CA GLY A 62 -46.62 -3.43 -21.24
C GLY A 62 -48.01 -3.88 -20.80
N GLY A 63 -48.26 -5.19 -20.76
CA GLY A 63 -49.52 -5.77 -20.31
C GLY A 63 -49.78 -5.62 -18.80
N SER A 64 -50.61 -6.48 -18.23
CA SER A 64 -51.05 -6.34 -16.83
C SER A 64 -49.96 -6.68 -15.81
N LYS A 65 -49.02 -7.57 -16.17
CA LYS A 65 -47.97 -8.08 -15.30
C LYS A 65 -46.56 -7.77 -15.82
N GLY A 66 -45.75 -7.17 -14.96
CA GLY A 66 -44.29 -7.09 -15.14
C GLY A 66 -43.60 -8.39 -14.71
N LEU A 67 -42.48 -8.68 -15.37
CA LEU A 67 -41.67 -9.89 -15.15
C LEU A 67 -40.46 -9.59 -14.27
N GLY A 68 -40.15 -10.51 -13.35
CA GLY A 68 -38.93 -10.54 -12.56
C GLY A 68 -38.27 -11.90 -12.59
N ILE A 69 -36.95 -11.93 -12.52
CA ILE A 69 -36.15 -13.16 -12.60
C ILE A 69 -35.32 -13.31 -11.33
N ILE A 70 -35.17 -14.56 -10.90
CA ILE A 70 -34.32 -14.96 -9.78
C ILE A 70 -32.89 -15.13 -10.32
N PRO A 71 -31.90 -14.31 -9.90
CA PRO A 71 -30.55 -14.39 -10.47
C PRO A 71 -29.80 -15.70 -10.16
N LEU A 72 -30.18 -16.37 -9.08
CA LEU A 72 -29.57 -17.63 -8.64
C LEU A 72 -29.94 -18.76 -9.62
N LEU A 73 -28.93 -19.41 -10.19
CA LEU A 73 -29.09 -20.47 -11.19
C LEU A 73 -29.63 -21.77 -10.57
N ASP A 74 -29.89 -22.78 -11.40
CA ASP A 74 -30.48 -24.06 -10.97
C ASP A 74 -29.63 -24.83 -9.95
N ASP A 75 -28.30 -24.66 -9.99
CA ASP A 75 -27.37 -25.23 -9.00
C ASP A 75 -27.54 -24.64 -7.59
N GLY A 76 -28.26 -23.52 -7.47
CA GLY A 76 -28.54 -22.85 -6.21
C GLY A 76 -27.32 -22.19 -5.57
N LYS A 77 -26.19 -22.05 -6.27
CA LYS A 77 -24.94 -21.49 -5.71
C LYS A 77 -24.21 -20.54 -6.66
N SER A 78 -24.60 -20.51 -7.93
CA SER A 78 -23.99 -19.67 -8.94
C SER A 78 -24.95 -18.62 -9.49
N VAL A 79 -24.36 -17.54 -10.01
CA VAL A 79 -25.05 -16.47 -10.75
C VAL A 79 -24.28 -16.13 -12.01
N GLN A 80 -24.97 -15.62 -13.02
CA GLN A 80 -24.34 -15.03 -14.20
C GLN A 80 -24.67 -13.53 -14.36
N TRP A 81 -25.54 -13.01 -13.49
CA TRP A 81 -25.82 -11.59 -13.36
C TRP A 81 -26.25 -11.29 -11.92
N GLY A 82 -26.24 -10.02 -11.54
CA GLY A 82 -26.75 -9.55 -10.26
C GLY A 82 -27.12 -8.08 -10.34
N ALA A 83 -27.76 -7.56 -9.30
CA ALA A 83 -28.20 -6.17 -9.26
C ALA A 83 -28.05 -5.54 -7.88
N ILE A 84 -27.68 -4.26 -7.87
CA ILE A 84 -27.83 -3.36 -6.72
C ILE A 84 -29.15 -2.63 -6.89
N ASP A 85 -30.01 -2.65 -5.87
CA ASP A 85 -31.32 -2.00 -5.88
C ASP A 85 -31.35 -0.78 -4.96
N ILE A 86 -31.28 0.42 -5.56
CA ILE A 86 -31.20 1.70 -4.87
C ILE A 86 -32.58 2.36 -4.86
N ASP A 87 -33.33 2.16 -3.79
CA ASP A 87 -34.67 2.72 -3.58
C ASP A 87 -34.66 4.18 -3.05
N VAL A 88 -34.15 5.09 -3.88
CA VAL A 88 -34.17 6.54 -3.62
C VAL A 88 -34.97 7.24 -4.72
N ASN A 89 -36.13 7.82 -4.36
CA ASN A 89 -37.11 8.34 -5.32
C ASN A 89 -36.62 9.54 -6.17
N ASP A 90 -35.61 10.27 -5.70
CA ASP A 90 -35.04 11.46 -6.36
C ASP A 90 -33.60 11.24 -6.83
N ILE A 91 -33.25 10.01 -7.21
CA ILE A 91 -31.89 9.70 -7.66
C ILE A 91 -31.62 10.32 -9.05
N ASP A 92 -30.52 11.05 -9.17
CA ASP A 92 -30.01 11.47 -10.49
C ASP A 92 -29.26 10.29 -11.13
N HIS A 93 -29.97 9.58 -12.00
CA HIS A 93 -29.43 8.42 -12.71
C HIS A 93 -28.23 8.75 -13.60
N ALA A 94 -28.14 9.97 -14.14
CA ALA A 94 -27.00 10.38 -14.97
C ALA A 94 -25.74 10.62 -14.12
N SER A 95 -25.90 11.25 -12.96
CA SER A 95 -24.83 11.39 -11.99
C SER A 95 -24.37 10.05 -11.42
N LEU A 96 -25.31 9.12 -11.16
CA LEU A 96 -24.97 7.76 -10.72
C LEU A 96 -24.22 6.97 -11.80
N GLU A 97 -24.64 7.05 -13.06
CA GLU A 97 -23.97 6.40 -14.18
C GLU A 97 -22.55 6.95 -14.40
N LYS A 98 -22.39 8.27 -14.33
CA LYS A 98 -21.06 8.89 -14.36
C LYS A 98 -20.17 8.40 -13.22
N LYS A 99 -20.71 8.28 -12.00
CA LYS A 99 -19.95 7.76 -10.85
C LYS A 99 -19.55 6.29 -11.01
N VAL A 100 -20.40 5.48 -11.63
CA VAL A 100 -20.08 4.09 -12.03
C VAL A 100 -18.90 4.07 -13.01
N GLU A 101 -18.90 4.96 -14.00
CA GLU A 101 -17.82 5.09 -15.00
C GLU A 101 -16.52 5.60 -14.37
N ASP A 102 -16.58 6.66 -13.54
CA ASP A 102 -15.43 7.26 -12.84
C ASP A 102 -14.74 6.25 -11.90
N LEU A 103 -15.53 5.37 -11.27
CA LEU A 103 -15.02 4.28 -10.44
C LEU A 103 -14.56 3.07 -11.27
N GLY A 104 -14.76 3.04 -12.59
CA GLY A 104 -14.37 1.90 -13.43
C GLY A 104 -15.17 0.62 -13.13
N LEU A 105 -16.39 0.74 -12.61
CA LEU A 105 -17.22 -0.41 -12.24
C LEU A 105 -17.92 -1.00 -13.46
N PRO A 106 -18.00 -2.34 -13.59
CA PRO A 106 -18.68 -3.01 -14.70
C PRO A 106 -20.19 -3.11 -14.46
N LEU A 107 -20.83 -1.97 -14.14
CA LEU A 107 -22.26 -1.89 -13.85
C LEU A 107 -23.01 -1.13 -14.95
N VAL A 108 -24.25 -1.53 -15.19
CA VAL A 108 -25.19 -0.88 -16.11
C VAL A 108 -26.36 -0.30 -15.31
N VAL A 109 -26.58 1.01 -15.40
CA VAL A 109 -27.56 1.73 -14.57
C VAL A 109 -28.90 1.85 -15.29
N CYS A 110 -29.94 1.24 -14.72
CA CYS A 110 -31.32 1.33 -15.17
C CYS A 110 -32.20 2.02 -14.14
N ARG A 111 -33.20 2.78 -14.60
CA ARG A 111 -34.24 3.31 -13.72
C ARG A 111 -35.18 2.18 -13.26
N SER A 112 -35.46 2.10 -11.96
CA SER A 112 -36.36 1.10 -11.39
C SER A 112 -37.84 1.51 -11.59
N LYS A 113 -38.76 0.61 -11.20
CA LYS A 113 -40.21 0.87 -11.21
C LYS A 113 -40.61 1.99 -10.24
N SER A 114 -39.95 2.07 -9.08
CA SER A 114 -40.23 3.05 -8.02
C SER A 114 -39.67 4.44 -8.32
N GLY A 115 -38.78 4.55 -9.32
CA GLY A 115 -38.04 5.78 -9.62
C GLY A 115 -36.61 5.78 -9.11
N GLY A 116 -36.24 4.79 -8.28
CA GLY A 116 -34.87 4.49 -7.89
C GLY A 116 -34.02 3.93 -9.04
N ALA A 117 -32.90 3.26 -8.71
CA ALA A 117 -31.96 2.73 -9.71
C ALA A 117 -31.62 1.25 -9.46
N HIS A 118 -31.62 0.46 -10.52
CA HIS A 118 -31.02 -0.87 -10.54
C HIS A 118 -29.66 -0.78 -11.26
N CYS A 119 -28.57 -1.14 -10.56
CA CYS A 119 -27.24 -1.25 -11.18
C CYS A 119 -26.94 -2.72 -11.46
N TYR A 120 -26.98 -3.13 -12.72
CA TYR A 120 -26.81 -4.52 -13.14
C TYR A 120 -25.35 -4.86 -13.43
N LEU A 121 -24.92 -6.01 -12.94
CA LEU A 121 -23.67 -6.69 -13.30
C LEU A 121 -23.98 -7.87 -14.20
N PHE A 122 -23.23 -8.04 -15.28
CA PHE A 122 -23.31 -9.20 -16.17
C PHE A 122 -21.96 -9.92 -16.26
N LEU A 123 -21.97 -11.25 -16.16
CA LEU A 123 -20.78 -12.09 -16.18
C LEU A 123 -20.71 -12.92 -17.46
N GLN A 124 -19.49 -13.11 -17.98
CA GLN A 124 -19.26 -13.93 -19.17
C GLN A 124 -19.56 -15.42 -18.95
N LYS A 125 -19.38 -15.91 -17.72
CA LYS A 125 -19.66 -17.28 -17.29
C LYS A 125 -20.22 -17.28 -15.86
N PRO A 126 -20.96 -18.33 -15.45
CA PRO A 126 -21.43 -18.47 -14.08
C PRO A 126 -20.29 -18.36 -13.06
N SER A 127 -20.56 -17.67 -11.95
CA SER A 127 -19.65 -17.48 -10.82
C SER A 127 -20.39 -17.71 -9.50
N SER A 128 -19.64 -17.89 -8.41
CA SER A 128 -20.20 -18.03 -7.07
C SER A 128 -21.10 -16.84 -6.71
N ALA A 129 -22.33 -17.14 -6.29
CA ALA A 129 -23.30 -16.15 -5.80
C ALA A 129 -22.72 -15.32 -4.64
N LYS A 130 -21.96 -15.96 -3.73
CA LYS A 130 -21.26 -15.26 -2.63
C LYS A 130 -20.29 -14.20 -3.16
N GLY A 131 -19.46 -14.55 -4.14
CA GLY A 131 -18.49 -13.62 -4.72
C GLY A 131 -19.15 -12.43 -5.42
N ALA A 132 -20.25 -12.66 -6.14
CA ALA A 132 -21.03 -11.59 -6.76
C ALA A 132 -21.71 -10.69 -5.73
N VAL A 133 -22.33 -11.26 -4.68
CA VAL A 133 -22.99 -10.49 -3.61
C VAL A 133 -21.98 -9.65 -2.83
N ASP A 134 -20.81 -10.21 -2.49
CA ASP A 134 -19.75 -9.48 -1.77
C ASP A 134 -19.21 -8.31 -2.61
N ALA A 135 -19.02 -8.51 -3.93
CA ALA A 135 -18.60 -7.46 -4.85
C ALA A 135 -19.65 -6.35 -4.97
N LEU A 136 -20.92 -6.71 -5.20
CA LEU A 136 -22.02 -5.75 -5.33
C LEU A 136 -22.27 -4.97 -4.03
N ARG A 137 -22.10 -5.59 -2.85
CA ARG A 137 -22.15 -4.88 -1.54
C ARG A 137 -21.01 -3.88 -1.37
N ASN A 138 -19.81 -4.23 -1.81
CA ASN A 138 -18.67 -3.31 -1.78
C ASN A 138 -18.90 -2.14 -2.75
N TRP A 139 -19.32 -2.43 -3.97
CA TRP A 139 -19.55 -1.41 -4.99
C TRP A 139 -20.74 -0.50 -4.64
N SER A 140 -21.81 -1.01 -3.99
CA SER A 140 -22.89 -0.14 -3.51
C SER A 140 -22.42 0.85 -2.44
N ALA A 141 -21.52 0.42 -1.54
CA ALA A 141 -20.88 1.32 -0.58
C ALA A 141 -19.99 2.36 -1.28
N ALA A 142 -19.18 1.97 -2.27
CA ALA A 142 -18.36 2.89 -3.06
C ALA A 142 -19.20 3.91 -3.86
N LEU A 143 -20.37 3.50 -4.34
CA LEU A 143 -21.33 4.39 -4.99
C LEU A 143 -22.03 5.35 -4.00
N GLY A 144 -21.83 5.20 -2.69
CA GLY A 144 -22.42 6.04 -1.64
C GLY A 144 -23.77 5.54 -1.11
N HIS A 145 -24.12 4.29 -1.41
CA HIS A 145 -25.38 3.66 -1.02
C HIS A 145 -25.12 2.36 -0.22
N PRO A 146 -24.45 2.43 0.95
CA PRO A 146 -24.23 1.26 1.77
C PRO A 146 -25.54 0.70 2.33
N GLY A 147 -25.67 -0.63 2.37
CA GLY A 147 -26.81 -1.31 2.99
C GLY A 147 -28.08 -1.40 2.12
N VAL A 148 -28.03 -0.96 0.86
CA VAL A 148 -29.11 -1.20 -0.12
C VAL A 148 -29.26 -2.68 -0.47
N GLU A 149 -30.41 -3.05 -1.00
CA GLU A 149 -30.69 -4.45 -1.37
C GLU A 149 -29.82 -4.91 -2.54
N ILE A 150 -29.40 -6.18 -2.49
CA ILE A 150 -28.57 -6.82 -3.51
C ILE A 150 -29.28 -8.08 -3.97
N PHE A 151 -29.30 -8.31 -5.28
CA PHE A 151 -29.91 -9.48 -5.90
C PHE A 151 -28.83 -10.34 -6.59
N PRO A 152 -28.72 -11.64 -6.27
CA PRO A 152 -29.58 -12.36 -5.32
C PRO A 152 -29.29 -11.95 -3.86
N LYS A 153 -30.33 -11.96 -3.01
CA LYS A 153 -30.15 -11.71 -1.57
C LYS A 153 -29.44 -12.88 -0.87
N GLN A 154 -29.64 -14.08 -1.41
CA GLN A 154 -29.06 -15.32 -0.92
C GLN A 154 -27.74 -15.64 -1.63
N THR A 155 -26.79 -16.20 -0.88
CA THR A 155 -25.54 -16.76 -1.44
C THR A 155 -25.66 -18.25 -1.78
N GLU A 156 -26.72 -18.91 -1.31
CA GLU A 156 -27.08 -20.28 -1.67
C GLU A 156 -28.60 -20.52 -1.54
N ARG A 157 -29.14 -21.52 -2.26
CA ARG A 157 -30.56 -21.87 -2.23
C ARG A 157 -30.87 -22.72 -1.00
N GLU A 158 -31.72 -22.19 -0.14
CA GLU A 158 -32.22 -22.91 1.03
C GLU A 158 -33.30 -23.93 0.64
N LEU A 159 -33.33 -25.06 1.34
CA LEU A 159 -34.44 -26.01 1.29
C LEU A 159 -35.51 -25.59 2.30
N ASP A 160 -36.77 -25.79 1.94
CA ASP A 160 -37.85 -25.61 2.90
C ASP A 160 -37.76 -26.68 4.01
N PRO A 161 -37.70 -26.31 5.30
CA PRO A 161 -37.48 -27.27 6.39
C PRO A 161 -38.60 -28.32 6.55
N GLN A 162 -39.81 -28.04 6.07
CA GLN A 162 -40.96 -28.94 6.23
C GLN A 162 -41.14 -29.86 5.02
N THR A 163 -40.90 -29.33 3.81
CA THR A 163 -41.18 -30.07 2.56
C THR A 163 -39.91 -30.62 1.89
N GLY A 164 -38.73 -30.15 2.28
CA GLY A 164 -37.46 -30.46 1.62
C GLY A 164 -37.31 -29.89 0.21
N ILE A 165 -38.32 -29.13 -0.26
CA ILE A 165 -38.35 -28.55 -1.61
C ILE A 165 -37.47 -27.29 -1.61
N PRO A 166 -36.58 -27.10 -2.61
CA PRO A 166 -35.78 -25.89 -2.73
C PRO A 166 -36.64 -24.63 -2.84
N ARG A 167 -36.39 -23.64 -1.99
CA ARG A 167 -37.05 -22.34 -2.08
C ARG A 167 -36.61 -21.62 -3.37
N PRO A 168 -37.52 -20.97 -4.10
CA PRO A 168 -37.18 -20.34 -5.38
C PRO A 168 -35.98 -19.38 -5.31
N GLY A 169 -35.96 -18.51 -4.31
CA GLY A 169 -35.02 -17.40 -4.20
C GLY A 169 -35.71 -16.04 -4.35
N ASN A 170 -34.99 -14.95 -4.07
CA ASN A 170 -35.50 -13.60 -4.31
C ASN A 170 -35.30 -13.19 -5.77
N TRP A 171 -36.28 -12.52 -6.35
CA TRP A 171 -36.23 -11.98 -7.71
C TRP A 171 -36.31 -10.46 -7.69
N ILE A 172 -35.82 -9.85 -8.77
CA ILE A 172 -35.93 -8.42 -9.03
C ILE A 172 -36.68 -8.21 -10.34
N ASN A 173 -37.46 -7.13 -10.43
CA ASN A 173 -38.13 -6.75 -11.67
C ASN A 173 -37.10 -6.44 -12.76
N LEU A 174 -37.35 -6.93 -13.97
CA LEU A 174 -36.52 -6.63 -15.13
C LEU A 174 -36.78 -5.20 -15.66
N PRO A 175 -35.77 -4.57 -16.30
CA PRO A 175 -35.92 -3.28 -16.97
C PRO A 175 -36.67 -3.45 -18.30
N TYR A 176 -37.00 -2.35 -18.97
CA TYR A 176 -37.68 -2.36 -20.29
C TYR A 176 -39.11 -2.93 -20.33
N PHE A 177 -39.82 -2.90 -19.21
CA PHE A 177 -41.27 -3.09 -19.21
C PHE A 177 -41.93 -2.04 -20.10
N GLN A 178 -42.84 -2.45 -21.00
CA GLN A 178 -43.39 -1.60 -22.05
C GLN A 178 -42.28 -0.98 -22.94
N ALA A 179 -41.43 -1.82 -23.54
CA ALA A 179 -40.16 -1.44 -24.16
C ALA A 179 -40.22 -0.25 -25.13
N ARG A 180 -41.34 -0.08 -25.85
CA ARG A 180 -41.54 1.05 -26.77
C ARG A 180 -41.49 2.41 -26.07
N ASN A 181 -42.07 2.50 -24.88
CA ASN A 181 -42.23 3.73 -24.09
C ASN A 181 -41.82 3.50 -22.62
N THR A 182 -40.76 2.74 -22.40
CA THR A 182 -40.44 2.27 -21.04
C THR A 182 -40.04 3.43 -20.12
N GLU A 183 -40.53 3.41 -18.88
CA GLU A 183 -40.04 4.25 -17.78
C GLU A 183 -38.85 3.60 -17.05
N ARG A 184 -38.50 2.36 -17.42
CA ARG A 184 -37.44 1.52 -16.82
C ARG A 184 -36.26 1.35 -17.78
N TYR A 185 -35.82 2.46 -18.37
CA TYR A 185 -34.74 2.51 -19.35
C TYR A 185 -33.36 2.46 -18.69
N CYS A 186 -32.36 2.02 -19.45
CA CYS A 186 -30.94 2.21 -19.13
C CYS A 186 -30.50 3.63 -19.47
N ILE A 187 -29.58 4.16 -18.68
CA ILE A 187 -28.85 5.39 -19.00
C ILE A 187 -27.41 5.05 -19.38
N ASN A 188 -26.89 5.73 -20.39
CA ASN A 188 -25.48 5.72 -20.75
C ASN A 188 -25.12 7.10 -21.32
N ARG A 189 -24.05 7.72 -20.81
CA ARG A 189 -23.64 9.09 -21.16
C ARG A 189 -24.79 10.10 -21.03
N GLY A 190 -25.56 9.97 -19.95
CA GLY A 190 -26.73 10.81 -19.66
C GLY A 190 -27.93 10.66 -20.61
N LYS A 191 -27.91 9.71 -21.55
CA LYS A 191 -29.01 9.46 -22.50
C LYS A 191 -29.77 8.17 -22.19
N ARG A 192 -31.08 8.20 -22.41
CA ARG A 192 -31.95 7.01 -22.32
C ARG A 192 -31.70 6.10 -23.52
N LEU A 193 -31.41 4.82 -23.27
CA LEU A 193 -31.14 3.85 -24.33
C LEU A 193 -32.42 3.14 -24.81
N SER A 194 -32.46 2.80 -26.11
CA SER A 194 -33.41 1.82 -26.64
C SER A 194 -33.11 0.42 -26.11
N LEU A 195 -34.04 -0.54 -26.27
CA LEU A 195 -33.83 -1.92 -25.85
C LEU A 195 -32.59 -2.53 -26.54
N GLN A 196 -32.47 -2.35 -27.86
CA GLN A 196 -31.34 -2.84 -28.64
C GLN A 196 -30.01 -2.27 -28.12
N ALA A 197 -29.92 -0.95 -27.94
CA ALA A 197 -28.71 -0.31 -27.44
C ALA A 197 -28.35 -0.72 -26.01
N PHE A 198 -29.35 -0.99 -25.16
CA PHE A 198 -29.12 -1.56 -23.84
C PHE A 198 -28.53 -2.97 -23.92
N VAL A 199 -29.07 -3.83 -24.77
CA VAL A 199 -28.57 -5.19 -24.96
C VAL A 199 -27.12 -5.19 -25.44
N GLU A 200 -26.78 -4.30 -26.39
CA GLU A 200 -25.41 -4.11 -26.87
C GLU A 200 -24.47 -3.66 -25.75
N LEU A 201 -24.85 -2.62 -24.99
CA LEU A 201 -24.06 -2.13 -23.86
C LEU A 201 -23.89 -3.20 -22.77
N ALA A 202 -24.95 -3.92 -22.44
CA ALA A 202 -24.91 -4.96 -21.42
C ALA A 202 -24.00 -6.12 -21.83
N LYS A 203 -23.98 -6.49 -23.12
CA LYS A 203 -23.04 -7.47 -23.68
C LYS A 203 -21.60 -6.96 -23.67
N GLU A 204 -21.37 -5.69 -24.02
CA GLU A 204 -20.05 -5.05 -23.98
C GLU A 204 -19.47 -4.99 -22.56
N LYS A 205 -20.31 -4.67 -21.56
CA LYS A 205 -19.92 -4.57 -20.15
C LYS A 205 -19.80 -5.93 -19.44
N ARG A 206 -19.99 -7.07 -20.13
CA ARG A 206 -19.82 -8.40 -19.53
C ARG A 206 -18.36 -8.64 -19.12
N VAL A 207 -18.15 -8.96 -17.85
CA VAL A 207 -16.80 -9.22 -17.31
C VAL A 207 -16.59 -10.68 -16.95
N ASP A 208 -15.32 -11.12 -16.96
CA ASP A 208 -14.95 -12.42 -16.39
C ASP A 208 -15.11 -12.37 -14.85
N PRO A 209 -15.52 -13.47 -14.20
CA PRO A 209 -15.61 -13.58 -12.74
C PRO A 209 -14.37 -13.12 -11.94
N SER A 210 -13.18 -13.10 -12.54
CA SER A 210 -11.98 -12.51 -11.94
C SER A 210 -12.14 -11.02 -11.60
N ALA A 211 -12.98 -10.28 -12.33
CA ALA A 211 -13.30 -8.88 -12.05
C ALA A 211 -14.04 -8.68 -10.72
N LEU A 212 -14.70 -9.72 -10.18
CA LEU A 212 -15.34 -9.69 -8.85
C LEU A 212 -14.32 -9.55 -7.70
N LYS A 213 -13.03 -9.82 -7.97
CA LYS A 213 -11.94 -9.70 -6.97
C LYS A 213 -11.39 -8.27 -6.87
N VAL A 214 -11.82 -7.36 -7.75
CA VAL A 214 -11.39 -5.95 -7.73
C VAL A 214 -12.05 -5.25 -6.54
N ARG A 215 -11.31 -5.19 -5.42
CA ARG A 215 -11.67 -4.35 -4.28
C ARG A 215 -11.38 -2.92 -4.66
N HIS A 216 -12.40 -2.11 -4.95
CA HIS A 216 -12.24 -0.67 -4.86
C HIS A 216 -11.97 -0.33 -3.39
N THR A 217 -10.72 0.01 -3.10
CA THR A 217 -10.36 0.73 -1.90
C THR A 217 -11.07 2.07 -1.99
N THR A 218 -12.09 2.28 -1.17
CA THR A 218 -12.71 3.59 -1.04
C THR A 218 -11.67 4.51 -0.43
N THR A 219 -11.00 5.30 -1.27
CA THR A 219 -10.45 6.59 -0.87
C THR A 219 -11.66 7.40 -0.42
N ALA A 220 -11.90 7.44 0.89
CA ALA A 220 -12.91 8.32 1.45
C ALA A 220 -12.40 9.76 1.27
N ALA A 221 -12.69 10.35 0.12
CA ALA A 221 -12.83 11.78 0.04
C ALA A 221 -13.91 12.17 1.05
N LEU A 222 -13.47 12.86 2.10
CA LEU A 222 -14.29 13.58 3.05
C LEU A 222 -15.07 14.67 2.30
N GLU A 223 -16.11 14.29 1.57
CA GLU A 223 -17.29 15.13 1.51
C GLU A 223 -18.22 14.64 2.61
N LEU A 224 -18.30 15.45 3.66
CA LEU A 224 -19.30 15.35 4.71
C LEU A 224 -20.67 15.15 4.05
N SER A 225 -21.15 13.91 4.02
CA SER A 225 -22.59 13.70 3.90
C SER A 225 -23.21 14.36 5.13
N PRO A 226 -24.13 15.31 4.96
CA PRO A 226 -24.71 16.01 6.09
C PRO A 226 -25.34 14.98 7.03
N SER A 227 -24.91 14.94 8.30
CA SER A 227 -25.41 14.00 9.33
C SER A 227 -26.95 13.96 9.31
N ALA A 228 -27.60 12.90 9.80
CA ALA A 228 -29.07 12.81 9.86
C ALA A 228 -29.79 14.03 10.49
N LYS A 229 -29.06 14.93 11.19
CA LYS A 229 -29.54 16.25 11.68
C LYS A 229 -29.68 17.35 10.61
N SER A 230 -29.16 17.16 9.41
CA SER A 230 -29.30 18.08 8.26
C SER A 230 -30.59 17.88 7.46
N ARG A 231 -31.32 16.79 7.73
CA ARG A 231 -32.62 16.48 7.12
C ARG A 231 -33.80 17.03 7.93
N GLU A 232 -33.55 17.49 9.16
CA GLU A 232 -34.53 18.25 9.94
C GLU A 232 -34.55 19.69 9.43
N GLY A 233 -35.59 20.10 8.71
CA GLY A 233 -35.78 21.53 8.39
C GLY A 233 -35.77 22.41 9.66
N ARG A 234 -35.61 23.73 9.52
CA ARG A 234 -35.54 24.73 10.63
C ARG A 234 -36.48 24.42 11.80
N ASN A 235 -37.74 24.12 11.47
CA ASN A 235 -38.79 23.84 12.45
C ASN A 235 -38.54 22.54 13.24
N GLY A 236 -38.05 21.49 12.56
CA GLY A 236 -37.70 20.23 13.19
C GLY A 236 -36.51 20.36 14.13
N TYR A 237 -35.48 21.10 13.71
CA TYR A 237 -34.29 21.35 14.54
C TYR A 237 -34.64 22.08 15.85
N LEU A 238 -35.41 23.18 15.78
CA LEU A 238 -35.83 23.91 16.99
C LEU A 238 -36.80 23.09 17.84
N PHE A 239 -37.72 22.34 17.23
CA PHE A 239 -38.65 21.46 17.93
C PHE A 239 -37.92 20.35 18.71
N SER A 240 -36.95 19.70 18.08
CA SER A 240 -36.12 18.64 18.67
C SER A 240 -35.30 19.16 19.86
N ARG A 241 -34.71 20.35 19.74
CA ARG A 241 -34.02 21.04 20.84
C ARG A 241 -34.96 21.39 22.00
N ALA A 242 -36.15 21.92 21.70
CA ALA A 242 -37.15 22.27 22.72
C ALA A 242 -37.63 21.02 23.49
N CYS A 243 -37.91 19.92 22.78
CA CYS A 243 -38.27 18.63 23.39
C CYS A 243 -37.12 18.06 24.24
N SER A 244 -35.86 18.20 23.79
CA SER A 244 -34.68 17.77 24.55
C SER A 244 -34.51 18.56 25.85
N MET A 245 -34.66 19.88 25.82
CA MET A 245 -34.55 20.74 27.03
C MET A 245 -35.69 20.48 28.02
N ARG A 246 -36.89 20.18 27.50
CA ARG A 246 -38.03 19.75 28.31
C ARG A 246 -37.75 18.39 28.96
N LYS A 247 -37.13 17.46 28.24
CA LYS A 247 -36.73 16.14 28.78
C LYS A 247 -35.65 16.24 29.86
N SER A 248 -34.75 17.22 29.79
CA SER A 248 -33.77 17.50 30.84
C SER A 248 -34.33 18.31 32.03
N GLY A 249 -35.63 18.60 32.03
CA GLY A 249 -36.31 19.23 33.17
C GLY A 249 -36.22 20.76 33.24
N LEU A 250 -35.85 21.46 32.15
CA LEU A 250 -35.86 22.92 32.16
C LEU A 250 -37.29 23.48 32.23
N PRO A 251 -37.53 24.58 32.97
CA PRO A 251 -38.82 25.26 32.99
C PRO A 251 -39.12 25.91 31.64
N GLU A 252 -40.41 25.96 31.26
CA GLU A 252 -40.87 26.42 29.95
C GLU A 252 -40.34 27.80 29.55
N ILE A 253 -40.25 28.73 30.51
CA ILE A 253 -39.73 30.09 30.29
C ILE A 253 -38.25 30.05 29.85
N ALA A 254 -37.44 29.17 30.45
CA ALA A 254 -36.03 29.01 30.08
C ALA A 254 -35.89 28.37 28.70
N ILE A 255 -36.74 27.39 28.37
CA ILE A 255 -36.73 26.74 27.05
C ILE A 255 -37.09 27.75 25.95
N ARG A 256 -38.12 28.57 26.15
CA ARG A 256 -38.52 29.60 25.17
C ARG A 256 -37.39 30.60 24.92
N ARG A 257 -36.72 31.07 25.98
CA ARG A 257 -35.58 31.99 25.87
C ARG A 257 -34.40 31.37 25.12
N GLU A 258 -34.09 30.12 25.41
CA GLU A 258 -32.96 29.40 24.81
C GLU A 258 -33.21 29.09 23.33
N ILE A 259 -34.43 28.70 22.98
CA ILE A 259 -34.82 28.46 21.59
C ILE A 259 -34.85 29.76 20.77
N ASP A 260 -35.31 30.87 21.35
CA ASP A 260 -35.22 32.18 20.72
C ASP A 260 -33.76 32.60 20.51
N SER A 261 -32.88 32.34 21.48
CA SER A 261 -31.44 32.60 21.36
C SER A 261 -30.78 31.75 20.28
N ILE A 262 -31.08 30.44 20.24
CA ILE A 262 -30.58 29.53 19.19
C ILE A 262 -31.07 29.97 17.81
N ASN A 263 -32.32 30.41 17.69
CA ASN A 263 -32.86 30.90 16.42
C ASN A 263 -32.17 32.19 15.95
N GLN A 264 -31.84 33.11 16.86
CA GLN A 264 -31.17 34.39 16.54
C GLN A 264 -29.67 34.25 16.26
N LEU A 265 -28.98 33.32 16.92
CA LEU A 265 -27.54 33.11 16.81
C LEU A 265 -27.12 32.08 15.75
N ALA A 266 -28.08 31.32 15.19
CA ALA A 266 -27.79 30.33 14.17
C ALA A 266 -27.44 31.01 12.84
N ASP A 267 -26.25 30.70 12.32
CA ASP A 267 -25.77 31.11 11.00
C ASP A 267 -25.49 29.89 10.10
N GLU A 268 -25.26 30.13 8.81
CA GLU A 268 -25.04 29.07 7.82
C GLU A 268 -23.80 28.21 8.12
N ARG A 269 -22.84 28.76 8.88
CA ARG A 269 -21.58 28.08 9.24
C ARG A 269 -21.75 27.15 10.44
N SER A 270 -22.73 27.42 11.31
CA SER A 270 -23.00 26.66 12.54
C SER A 270 -24.14 25.66 12.41
N CYS A 271 -25.15 25.91 11.57
CA CYS A 271 -26.23 24.98 11.31
C CYS A 271 -26.75 25.10 9.85
N PRO A 272 -26.57 24.07 8.99
CA PRO A 272 -26.98 24.09 7.58
C PRO A 272 -28.47 24.39 7.35
N ASN A 273 -29.30 24.20 8.38
CA ASN A 273 -30.74 24.39 8.31
C ASN A 273 -31.16 25.87 8.28
N PHE A 274 -30.28 26.84 8.61
CA PHE A 274 -30.60 28.27 8.73
C PHE A 274 -30.09 29.15 7.57
N SER A 275 -29.90 28.57 6.38
CA SER A 275 -29.43 29.28 5.17
C SER A 275 -30.34 30.41 4.64
N GLN A 276 -31.51 30.60 5.24
CA GLN A 276 -32.41 31.72 4.94
C GLN A 276 -32.69 32.61 6.15
N GLY A 277 -31.79 32.59 7.14
CA GLY A 277 -31.90 33.38 8.37
C GLY A 277 -32.87 32.80 9.42
N PRO A 278 -33.04 33.52 10.55
CA PRO A 278 -33.87 33.10 11.67
C PRO A 278 -35.34 32.96 11.29
N LEU A 279 -36.06 32.05 11.97
CA LEU A 279 -37.51 31.97 11.83
C LEU A 279 -38.21 33.18 12.49
N PRO A 280 -39.35 33.64 11.94
CA PRO A 280 -40.19 34.66 12.56
C PRO A 280 -40.60 34.29 14.00
N LYS A 281 -40.66 35.27 14.90
CA LYS A 281 -40.97 35.05 16.34
C LYS A 281 -42.28 34.28 16.58
N ASN A 282 -43.28 34.49 15.73
CA ASN A 282 -44.57 33.79 15.76
C ASN A 282 -44.45 32.30 15.43
N GLU A 283 -43.54 31.92 14.53
CA GLU A 283 -43.25 30.51 14.20
C GLU A 283 -42.46 29.83 15.31
N VAL A 284 -41.46 30.51 15.88
CA VAL A 284 -40.71 29.99 17.03
C VAL A 284 -41.62 29.78 18.24
N ALA A 285 -42.54 30.72 18.48
CA ALA A 285 -43.56 30.57 19.51
C ALA A 285 -44.50 29.38 19.24
N ALA A 286 -44.87 29.12 17.98
CA ALA A 286 -45.68 27.97 17.61
C ALA A 286 -44.93 26.63 17.81
N ILE A 287 -43.63 26.59 17.48
CA ILE A 287 -42.76 25.44 17.72
C ILE A 287 -42.63 25.16 19.21
N CYS A 288 -42.39 26.19 20.02
CA CYS A 288 -42.34 26.06 21.47
C CYS A 288 -43.67 25.54 22.03
N ARG A 289 -44.82 26.09 21.61
CA ARG A 289 -46.14 25.59 22.00
C ARG A 289 -46.34 24.12 21.63
N SER A 290 -45.93 23.71 20.43
CA SER A 290 -46.01 22.32 19.99
C SER A 290 -45.14 21.40 20.86
N ALA A 291 -43.90 21.81 21.16
CA ALA A 291 -42.99 21.06 22.02
C ALA A 291 -43.46 20.96 23.49
N MET A 292 -44.33 21.88 23.94
CA MET A 292 -44.97 21.86 25.26
C MET A 292 -46.27 21.05 25.31
N SER A 293 -46.79 20.57 24.17
CA SER A 293 -47.97 19.70 24.13
C SER A 293 -47.75 18.42 24.95
N GLU A 294 -48.79 17.91 25.61
CA GLU A 294 -48.73 16.65 26.37
C GLU A 294 -48.32 15.44 25.53
N ARG A 295 -48.57 15.46 24.21
CA ARG A 295 -48.07 14.42 23.29
C ARG A 295 -46.55 14.24 23.34
N TYR A 296 -45.82 15.29 23.73
CA TYR A 296 -44.36 15.32 23.81
C TYR A 296 -43.88 15.56 25.26
N ALA A 297 -44.78 15.42 26.25
CA ALA A 297 -44.37 15.44 27.64
C ALA A 297 -43.37 14.30 27.89
N PRO A 298 -42.28 14.54 28.64
CA PRO A 298 -41.46 13.45 29.14
C PRO A 298 -42.39 12.53 29.93
N LEU A 299 -42.48 11.26 29.53
CA LEU A 299 -43.24 10.25 30.27
C LEU A 299 -42.69 10.22 31.69
N GLN A 300 -43.41 10.81 32.64
CA GLN A 300 -43.14 10.60 34.05
C GLN A 300 -43.54 9.17 34.39
N GLY A 301 -42.55 8.35 34.77
CA GLY A 301 -42.83 7.09 35.47
C GLY A 301 -43.17 5.87 34.62
N VAL A 302 -42.50 5.66 33.48
CA VAL A 302 -42.32 4.28 32.97
C VAL A 302 -40.86 3.92 33.17
N PHE A 303 -40.56 3.12 34.21
CA PHE A 303 -39.31 2.36 34.26
C PHE A 303 -39.20 1.60 32.94
N ARG A 304 -38.29 2.01 32.04
CA ARG A 304 -37.87 1.11 30.97
C ARG A 304 -37.14 -0.03 31.67
N GLU A 305 -37.83 -1.14 31.86
CA GLU A 305 -37.24 -2.33 32.46
C GLU A 305 -36.00 -2.73 31.67
N GLN A 306 -34.85 -2.81 32.36
CA GLN A 306 -33.59 -3.14 31.72
C GLN A 306 -33.52 -4.65 31.46
N PRO A 307 -33.27 -5.10 30.22
CA PRO A 307 -33.23 -6.53 29.87
C PRO A 307 -32.04 -7.26 30.49
N TYR A 308 -31.00 -6.51 30.90
CA TYR A 308 -29.82 -7.01 31.61
C TYR A 308 -29.56 -6.15 32.83
N PHE A 309 -29.14 -6.77 33.92
CA PHE A 309 -28.77 -6.08 35.15
C PHE A 309 -27.85 -6.97 35.99
N ILE A 310 -27.24 -6.40 37.03
CA ILE A 310 -26.41 -7.14 37.99
C ILE A 310 -27.25 -7.45 39.22
N SER A 311 -27.24 -8.72 39.65
CA SER A 311 -27.81 -9.15 40.92
C SER A 311 -26.85 -10.13 41.60
N GLU A 312 -26.60 -9.96 42.89
CA GLU A 312 -25.68 -10.83 43.67
C GLU A 312 -24.30 -11.04 43.00
N ASN A 313 -23.74 -9.98 42.40
CA ASN A 313 -22.48 -10.03 41.63
C ASN A 313 -22.51 -11.03 40.44
N GLN A 314 -23.68 -11.24 39.84
CA GLN A 314 -23.88 -12.04 38.64
C GLN A 314 -24.55 -11.21 37.56
N LEU A 315 -24.24 -11.50 36.29
CA LEU A 315 -25.00 -10.97 35.15
C LEU A 315 -26.31 -11.72 35.03
N VAL A 316 -27.42 -10.97 35.01
CA VAL A 316 -28.78 -11.51 34.96
C VAL A 316 -29.51 -10.94 33.75
N ARG A 317 -30.28 -11.80 33.08
CA ARG A 317 -31.21 -11.42 31.99
C ARG A 317 -32.64 -11.51 32.49
N ARG A 318 -33.44 -10.47 32.22
CA ARG A 318 -34.89 -10.49 32.42
C ARG A 318 -35.59 -10.96 31.15
N GLU A 319 -36.36 -12.04 31.24
CA GLU A 319 -37.26 -12.51 30.18
C GLU A 319 -38.72 -12.27 30.57
N HIS A 320 -39.52 -11.85 29.60
CA HIS A 320 -40.97 -11.80 29.74
C HIS A 320 -41.58 -13.05 29.12
N THR A 321 -42.35 -13.77 29.92
CA THR A 321 -43.09 -14.95 29.50
C THR A 321 -44.58 -14.68 29.60
N SER A 322 -45.39 -15.53 28.96
CA SER A 322 -46.85 -15.51 29.14
C SER A 322 -47.32 -15.71 30.59
N LYS A 323 -46.42 -16.15 31.49
CA LYS A 323 -46.67 -16.36 32.92
C LYS A 323 -46.05 -15.28 33.83
N GLY A 324 -45.49 -14.21 33.25
CA GLY A 324 -44.85 -13.12 33.99
C GLY A 324 -43.34 -12.98 33.69
N GLN A 325 -42.64 -12.19 34.50
CA GLN A 325 -41.20 -11.96 34.38
C GLN A 325 -40.39 -13.08 35.01
N ARG A 326 -39.28 -13.44 34.36
CA ARG A 326 -38.31 -14.42 34.85
C ARG A 326 -36.90 -13.86 34.74
N ASP A 327 -36.19 -13.84 35.87
CA ASP A 327 -34.78 -13.44 35.92
C ASP A 327 -33.89 -14.68 35.83
N ILE A 328 -32.96 -14.68 34.86
CA ILE A 328 -32.11 -15.82 34.52
C ILE A 328 -30.64 -15.39 34.68
N PRO A 329 -29.92 -15.93 35.68
CA PRO A 329 -28.49 -15.69 35.79
C PRO A 329 -27.75 -16.30 34.61
N LEU A 330 -26.87 -15.52 33.99
CA LEU A 330 -26.13 -15.88 32.78
C LEU A 330 -24.76 -16.49 33.09
N CYS A 331 -24.11 -16.01 34.15
CA CYS A 331 -22.80 -16.47 34.59
C CYS A 331 -22.60 -16.22 36.09
N ASN A 332 -21.52 -16.75 36.67
CA ASN A 332 -21.16 -16.58 38.08
C ASN A 332 -20.17 -15.41 38.32
N PHE A 333 -20.10 -14.45 37.39
CA PHE A 333 -19.21 -13.29 37.48
C PHE A 333 -19.87 -12.06 36.86
N THR A 334 -19.27 -10.89 37.08
CA THR A 334 -19.54 -9.66 36.34
C THR A 334 -18.31 -9.28 35.54
N ALA A 335 -18.52 -8.63 34.40
CA ALA A 335 -17.45 -8.00 33.64
C ALA A 335 -17.94 -6.68 33.08
N GLU A 336 -17.05 -5.70 33.06
CA GLU A 336 -17.28 -4.35 32.58
C GLU A 336 -16.18 -4.01 31.58
N ILE A 337 -16.57 -3.54 30.40
CA ILE A 337 -15.65 -2.94 29.43
C ILE A 337 -15.34 -1.54 29.93
N VAL A 338 -14.12 -1.35 30.41
CA VAL A 338 -13.64 -0.08 30.94
C VAL A 338 -13.02 0.80 29.86
N GLU A 339 -12.44 0.21 28.80
CA GLU A 339 -11.86 0.94 27.67
C GLU A 339 -12.22 0.27 26.33
N ASP A 340 -12.63 1.07 25.35
CA ASP A 340 -12.73 0.70 23.91
C ASP A 340 -11.54 1.32 23.19
N ILE A 341 -10.53 0.49 22.90
CA ILE A 341 -9.23 0.89 22.39
C ILE A 341 -9.19 0.63 20.89
N CYS A 342 -9.10 1.69 20.10
CA CYS A 342 -8.80 1.61 18.67
C CYS A 342 -7.30 1.79 18.44
N ARG A 343 -6.62 0.74 17.98
CA ARG A 343 -5.23 0.78 17.52
C ARG A 343 -5.19 1.05 16.02
N ASP A 344 -4.59 2.17 15.64
CA ASP A 344 -4.49 2.65 14.25
C ASP A 344 -3.03 2.54 13.78
N ASP A 345 -2.75 1.73 12.75
CA ASP A 345 -1.42 1.59 12.18
C ASP A 345 -1.20 2.48 10.93
N GLY A 346 -2.19 3.33 10.63
CA GLY A 346 -2.24 4.22 9.48
C GLY A 346 -2.78 3.57 8.20
N ALA A 347 -2.79 2.23 8.12
CA ALA A 347 -3.37 1.46 7.02
C ALA A 347 -4.66 0.72 7.41
N GLY A 348 -4.84 0.43 8.70
CA GLY A 348 -6.03 -0.20 9.25
C GLY A 348 -6.19 0.04 10.75
N GLU A 349 -7.40 -0.23 11.22
CA GLU A 349 -7.76 -0.10 12.63
C GLU A 349 -8.10 -1.47 13.23
N VAL A 350 -7.59 -1.74 14.42
CA VAL A 350 -7.96 -2.91 15.23
C VAL A 350 -8.57 -2.43 16.53
N ARG A 351 -9.75 -2.92 16.87
CA ARG A 351 -10.42 -2.62 18.14
C ARG A 351 -10.16 -3.69 19.19
N GLU A 352 -9.89 -3.25 20.40
CA GLU A 352 -9.67 -4.07 21.58
C GLU A 352 -10.50 -3.53 22.75
N TYR A 353 -11.07 -4.41 23.55
CA TYR A 353 -11.81 -4.06 24.76
C TYR A 353 -10.98 -4.40 25.97
N LYS A 354 -10.73 -3.44 26.86
CA LYS A 354 -10.16 -3.72 28.17
C LYS A 354 -11.27 -3.94 29.17
N LEU A 355 -11.20 -5.05 29.88
CA LEU A 355 -12.22 -5.47 30.84
C LEU A 355 -11.66 -5.52 32.25
N LYS A 356 -12.53 -5.21 33.21
CA LYS A 356 -12.41 -5.60 34.61
C LYS A 356 -13.53 -6.56 34.95
N ALA A 357 -13.26 -7.51 35.83
CA ALA A 357 -14.25 -8.52 36.20
C ALA A 357 -14.19 -8.84 37.70
N ARG A 358 -15.27 -9.41 38.21
CA ARG A 358 -15.41 -9.84 39.61
C ARG A 358 -16.25 -11.12 39.67
N LEU A 359 -15.83 -12.10 40.46
CA LEU A 359 -16.63 -13.30 40.72
C LEU A 359 -17.85 -12.97 41.60
N HIS A 360 -18.85 -13.84 41.59
CA HIS A 360 -20.04 -13.70 42.44
C HIS A 360 -19.68 -13.63 43.94
N SER A 361 -18.56 -14.25 44.35
CA SER A 361 -18.00 -14.17 45.70
C SER A 361 -17.53 -12.78 46.11
N GLY A 362 -17.41 -11.86 45.16
CA GLY A 362 -16.84 -10.53 45.35
C GLY A 362 -15.34 -10.44 45.03
N GLU A 363 -14.65 -11.55 44.74
CA GLU A 363 -13.22 -11.55 44.38
C GLU A 363 -12.98 -10.84 43.04
N SER A 364 -12.06 -9.88 43.00
CA SER A 364 -11.65 -9.20 41.76
C SER A 364 -10.79 -10.12 40.88
N LEU A 365 -11.10 -10.17 39.60
CA LEU A 365 -10.35 -10.90 38.59
C LEU A 365 -9.33 -9.98 37.89
N PRO A 366 -8.25 -10.53 37.28
CA PRO A 366 -7.27 -9.74 36.56
C PRO A 366 -7.91 -8.95 35.41
N SER A 367 -7.39 -7.75 35.13
CA SER A 367 -7.83 -7.00 33.95
C SER A 367 -7.29 -7.68 32.69
N VAL A 368 -8.12 -7.76 31.64
CA VAL A 368 -7.78 -8.41 30.38
C VAL A 368 -8.11 -7.49 29.21
N THR A 369 -7.28 -7.54 28.16
CA THR A 369 -7.56 -6.89 26.88
C THR A 369 -7.93 -7.96 25.85
N VAL A 370 -9.11 -7.81 25.24
CA VAL A 370 -9.69 -8.79 24.31
C VAL A 370 -9.91 -8.13 22.95
N PRO A 371 -9.43 -8.71 21.84
CA PRO A 371 -9.77 -8.21 20.50
C PRO A 371 -11.28 -8.19 20.28
N ALA A 372 -11.84 -7.09 19.78
CA ALA A 372 -13.29 -6.92 19.61
C ALA A 372 -13.92 -8.04 18.76
N GLY A 373 -13.21 -8.52 17.73
CA GLY A 373 -13.66 -9.64 16.88
C GLY A 373 -13.71 -11.00 17.59
N ARG A 374 -13.02 -11.17 18.72
CA ARG A 374 -13.09 -12.37 19.58
C ARG A 374 -14.01 -12.19 20.79
N PHE A 375 -14.46 -10.97 21.07
CA PHE A 375 -15.23 -10.69 22.28
C PHE A 375 -16.55 -11.47 22.35
N ASN A 376 -17.34 -11.44 21.27
CA ASN A 376 -18.70 -12.01 21.26
C ASN A 376 -18.74 -13.54 21.41
N ASN A 377 -17.65 -14.25 21.10
CA ASN A 377 -17.62 -15.71 21.23
C ASN A 377 -17.37 -16.18 22.68
N MET A 378 -17.01 -15.27 23.59
CA MET A 378 -16.76 -15.51 25.01
C MET A 378 -15.70 -16.60 25.33
N GLY A 379 -14.97 -17.10 24.32
CA GLY A 379 -13.92 -18.11 24.49
C GLY A 379 -12.69 -17.58 25.23
N TRP A 380 -12.56 -16.26 25.34
CA TRP A 380 -11.51 -15.58 26.09
C TRP A 380 -11.70 -15.69 27.62
N VAL A 381 -12.91 -15.97 28.12
CA VAL A 381 -13.18 -16.06 29.56
C VAL A 381 -12.36 -17.15 30.25
N PRO A 382 -12.34 -18.42 29.79
CA PRO A 382 -11.51 -19.44 30.41
C PRO A 382 -10.02 -19.14 30.29
N ASP A 383 -9.56 -18.57 29.16
CA ASP A 383 -8.16 -18.19 28.96
C ASP A 383 -7.71 -17.08 29.92
N ALA A 384 -8.59 -16.11 30.20
CA ALA A 384 -8.27 -14.93 30.99
C ALA A 384 -8.53 -15.09 32.49
N PHE A 385 -9.63 -15.77 32.86
CA PHE A 385 -10.12 -15.84 34.25
C PHE A 385 -10.06 -17.26 34.83
N GLY A 386 -9.68 -18.25 34.03
CA GLY A 386 -9.60 -19.65 34.42
C GLY A 386 -10.98 -20.29 34.66
N ALA A 387 -10.97 -21.54 35.11
CA ALA A 387 -12.18 -22.36 35.27
C ALA A 387 -13.17 -21.84 36.34
N ARG A 388 -12.77 -20.88 37.17
CA ARG A 388 -13.62 -20.30 38.24
C ARG A 388 -14.69 -19.36 37.69
N ALA A 389 -14.44 -18.70 36.55
CA ALA A 389 -15.40 -17.87 35.84
C ALA A 389 -16.19 -18.73 34.86
N LEU A 390 -17.45 -19.01 35.19
CA LEU A 390 -18.31 -19.94 34.48
C LEU A 390 -19.52 -19.22 33.89
N ILE A 391 -19.69 -19.36 32.59
CA ILE A 391 -20.93 -19.02 31.88
C ILE A 391 -21.87 -20.22 32.04
N LYS A 392 -23.10 -19.99 32.50
CA LYS A 392 -24.07 -21.07 32.70
C LYS A 392 -24.42 -21.71 31.37
N VAL A 393 -24.53 -23.04 31.36
CA VAL A 393 -24.90 -23.82 30.16
C VAL A 393 -26.30 -23.43 29.70
N GLY A 394 -26.44 -23.10 28.41
CA GLY A 394 -27.71 -22.75 27.77
C GLY A 394 -27.49 -22.33 26.32
N MET A 395 -28.46 -22.59 25.44
CA MET A 395 -28.34 -22.38 23.98
C MET A 395 -27.88 -20.97 23.58
N THR A 396 -28.26 -19.94 24.34
CA THR A 396 -27.97 -18.53 24.02
C THR A 396 -27.25 -17.78 25.15
N ASN A 397 -26.86 -18.46 26.24
CA ASN A 397 -26.30 -17.80 27.43
C ASN A 397 -24.97 -17.10 27.14
N GLN A 398 -24.13 -17.63 26.25
CA GLN A 398 -22.89 -16.97 25.84
C GLN A 398 -23.17 -15.63 25.14
N GLN A 399 -24.10 -15.62 24.19
CA GLN A 399 -24.50 -14.41 23.44
C GLN A 399 -25.13 -13.38 24.37
N HIS A 400 -26.00 -13.82 25.29
CA HIS A 400 -26.59 -12.95 26.29
C HIS A 400 -25.56 -12.43 27.30
N THR A 401 -24.55 -13.22 27.67
CA THR A 401 -23.47 -12.73 28.55
C THR A 401 -22.66 -11.64 27.86
N ALA A 402 -22.28 -11.84 26.59
CA ALA A 402 -21.59 -10.82 25.80
C ALA A 402 -22.45 -9.53 25.67
N ALA A 403 -23.73 -9.69 25.36
CA ALA A 403 -24.67 -8.57 25.24
C ALA A 403 -24.88 -7.86 26.58
N ALA A 404 -24.97 -8.59 27.70
CA ALA A 404 -25.11 -8.02 29.04
C ALA A 404 -23.88 -7.20 29.42
N ILE A 405 -22.67 -7.72 29.18
CA ILE A 405 -21.42 -6.99 29.42
C ILE A 405 -21.42 -5.68 28.61
N GLN A 406 -21.73 -5.73 27.31
CA GLN A 406 -21.78 -4.53 26.47
C GLN A 406 -22.87 -3.54 26.91
N TYR A 407 -24.06 -4.04 27.26
CA TYR A 407 -25.20 -3.22 27.66
C TYR A 407 -24.95 -2.47 28.98
N LEU A 408 -24.26 -3.11 29.92
CA LEU A 408 -23.98 -2.58 31.25
C LEU A 408 -22.70 -1.76 31.33
N SER A 409 -21.88 -1.76 30.27
CA SER A 409 -20.61 -1.02 30.24
C SER A 409 -20.78 0.41 29.71
N SER A 410 -19.94 1.32 30.18
CA SER A 410 -19.79 2.68 29.64
C SER A 410 -18.31 2.98 29.41
N PRO A 411 -17.68 2.36 28.39
CA PRO A 411 -16.25 2.38 28.22
C PRO A 411 -15.71 3.76 27.85
N LEU A 412 -14.52 4.09 28.36
CA LEU A 412 -13.74 5.20 27.84
C LEU A 412 -13.23 4.86 26.43
N GLN A 413 -13.53 5.69 25.44
CA GLN A 413 -13.00 5.53 24.09
C GLN A 413 -11.58 6.07 24.02
N ARG A 414 -10.64 5.23 23.57
CA ARG A 414 -9.23 5.59 23.38
C ARG A 414 -8.80 5.24 21.97
N ARG A 415 -7.99 6.10 21.38
CA ARG A 415 -7.34 5.83 20.09
C ARG A 415 -5.84 5.91 20.28
N ILE A 416 -5.15 4.85 19.88
CA ILE A 416 -3.69 4.70 20.00
C ILE A 416 -3.13 4.53 18.60
N TYR A 417 -2.30 5.47 18.16
CA TYR A 417 -1.57 5.32 16.91
C TYR A 417 -0.35 4.43 17.12
N THR A 418 -0.07 3.56 16.17
CA THR A 418 1.01 2.55 16.27
C THR A 418 2.09 2.76 15.21
N HIS A 419 2.26 4.01 14.77
CA HIS A 419 3.24 4.44 13.80
C HIS A 419 3.64 5.92 14.04
N THR A 420 4.83 6.30 13.56
CA THR A 420 5.25 7.70 13.48
C THR A 420 4.72 8.37 12.21
N GLY A 421 4.94 9.67 12.04
CA GLY A 421 4.70 10.37 10.78
C GLY A 421 3.31 10.95 10.63
N TRP A 422 3.01 11.45 9.44
CA TRP A 422 1.85 12.30 9.19
C TRP A 422 0.52 11.55 9.32
N ARG A 423 -0.44 12.16 10.01
CA ARG A 423 -1.83 11.72 10.09
C ARG A 423 -2.73 12.94 10.13
N GLU A 424 -3.80 12.90 9.34
CA GLU A 424 -4.87 13.87 9.45
C GLU A 424 -5.79 13.50 10.61
N ILE A 425 -5.94 14.41 11.57
CA ILE A 425 -6.77 14.23 12.76
C ILE A 425 -7.67 15.46 12.87
N ASN A 426 -8.98 15.25 12.83
CA ASN A 426 -9.99 16.32 12.85
C ASN A 426 -9.77 17.40 11.77
N GLY A 427 -9.38 17.00 10.57
CA GLY A 427 -9.15 17.92 9.44
C GLY A 427 -7.84 18.71 9.51
N ARG A 428 -6.89 18.29 10.35
CA ARG A 428 -5.60 18.96 10.59
C ARG A 428 -4.45 17.97 10.54
N TRP A 429 -3.34 18.37 9.93
CA TRP A 429 -2.14 17.53 9.85
C TRP A 429 -1.37 17.51 11.17
N HIS A 430 -1.09 16.30 11.64
CA HIS A 430 -0.26 16.04 12.81
C HIS A 430 0.87 15.10 12.42
N LEU A 431 2.12 15.44 12.78
CA LEU A 431 3.21 14.48 12.74
C LEU A 431 3.21 13.68 14.05
N LEU A 432 2.93 12.39 13.96
CA LEU A 432 2.95 11.47 15.10
C LEU A 432 4.38 11.08 15.46
N HIS A 433 4.67 11.03 16.75
CA HIS A 433 5.94 10.53 17.31
C HIS A 433 5.65 9.84 18.65
N GLY A 434 6.63 9.14 19.21
CA GLY A 434 6.47 8.28 20.39
C GLY A 434 6.05 8.98 21.69
N ALA A 435 5.94 10.31 21.70
CA ALA A 435 5.43 11.08 22.84
C ALA A 435 4.06 11.73 22.57
N GLY A 436 3.62 11.84 21.30
CA GLY A 436 2.37 12.53 20.95
C GLY A 436 2.31 12.92 19.48
N GLY A 437 1.77 14.11 19.19
CA GLY A 437 1.77 14.66 17.84
C GLY A 437 2.17 16.13 17.81
N ILE A 438 2.76 16.57 16.69
CA ILE A 438 3.07 17.98 16.41
C ILE A 438 2.13 18.46 15.30
N ALA A 439 1.34 19.47 15.60
CA ALA A 439 0.45 20.14 14.65
C ALA A 439 0.97 21.55 14.30
N ALA A 440 0.26 22.26 13.43
CA ALA A 440 0.53 23.67 13.14
C ALA A 440 0.62 24.55 14.41
N SER A 441 -0.18 24.22 15.45
CA SER A 441 -0.21 24.91 16.75
C SER A 441 0.94 24.53 17.69
N GLY A 442 1.79 23.56 17.34
CA GLY A 442 2.83 23.02 18.21
C GLY A 442 2.49 21.62 18.74
N TYR A 443 3.03 21.27 19.89
CA TYR A 443 2.83 19.95 20.51
C TYR A 443 1.38 19.72 20.98
N VAL A 444 0.86 18.50 20.79
CA VAL A 444 -0.51 18.10 21.13
C VAL A 444 -0.47 16.88 22.06
N SER A 445 -0.75 17.10 23.35
CA SER A 445 -0.67 16.07 24.41
C SER A 445 -1.81 15.05 24.41
N GLY A 446 -2.93 15.32 23.71
CA GLY A 446 -4.10 14.44 23.66
C GLY A 446 -3.98 13.26 22.68
N ILE A 447 -2.84 13.13 21.99
CA ILE A 447 -2.60 12.07 21.01
C ILE A 447 -1.78 10.97 21.65
N GLU A 448 -2.33 9.76 21.71
CA GLU A 448 -1.62 8.60 22.24
C GLU A 448 -0.93 7.82 21.11
N VAL A 449 0.36 7.54 21.29
CA VAL A 449 1.18 6.79 20.34
C VAL A 449 1.91 5.65 21.06
N ASP A 450 1.82 4.44 20.52
CA ASP A 450 2.50 3.24 21.01
C ASP A 450 3.25 2.55 19.87
N LEU A 451 4.54 2.85 19.75
CA LEU A 451 5.42 2.30 18.71
C LEU A 451 6.00 0.91 19.08
N GLY A 452 5.75 0.44 20.30
CA GLY A 452 6.39 -0.75 20.87
C GLY A 452 7.84 -0.52 21.33
N ARG A 453 8.36 -1.48 22.11
CA ARG A 453 9.63 -1.36 22.86
C ARG A 453 10.86 -1.03 22.00
N GLY A 454 10.91 -1.45 20.73
CA GLY A 454 12.06 -1.24 19.85
C GLY A 454 12.15 0.15 19.22
N LEU A 455 11.10 0.98 19.35
CA LEU A 455 11.00 2.28 18.67
C LEU A 455 10.65 3.41 19.65
N LEU A 456 10.80 3.18 20.97
CA LEU A 456 10.41 4.13 22.01
C LEU A 456 11.13 5.47 21.93
N ASN A 457 12.36 5.50 21.42
CA ASN A 457 13.20 6.69 21.37
C ASN A 457 12.85 7.64 20.21
N TYR A 458 11.90 7.29 19.34
CA TYR A 458 11.39 8.18 18.29
C TYR A 458 10.48 9.26 18.88
N GLN A 459 11.01 10.13 19.73
CA GLN A 459 10.29 11.17 20.45
C GLN A 459 10.86 12.55 20.13
N LEU A 460 10.03 13.40 19.55
CA LEU A 460 10.36 14.80 19.34
C LEU A 460 9.97 15.65 20.58
N PRO A 461 10.74 16.69 20.90
CA PRO A 461 10.39 17.65 21.94
C PRO A 461 9.27 18.59 21.47
N ASP A 462 8.76 19.42 22.38
CA ASP A 462 7.92 20.55 22.01
C ASP A 462 8.75 21.56 21.18
N PRO A 463 8.30 21.96 19.98
CA PRO A 463 9.02 22.89 19.12
C PRO A 463 9.28 24.29 19.74
N GLN A 464 8.62 24.64 20.85
CA GLN A 464 8.74 25.97 21.49
C GLN A 464 9.80 26.06 22.61
N ASN A 465 10.55 24.99 22.89
CA ASN A 465 11.37 24.88 24.10
C ASN A 465 12.83 25.39 23.98
N GLY A 466 13.26 25.98 22.86
CA GLY A 466 14.67 26.35 22.66
C GLY A 466 14.91 27.47 21.66
N ASP A 467 16.16 27.92 21.58
CA ASP A 467 16.62 28.85 20.56
C ASP A 467 16.80 28.11 19.23
N ILE A 468 15.77 28.19 18.38
CA ILE A 468 15.74 27.49 17.11
C ILE A 468 16.85 27.95 16.15
N GLN A 469 17.32 29.20 16.24
CA GLN A 469 18.40 29.68 15.37
C GLN A 469 19.72 28.99 15.70
N VAL A 470 20.03 28.85 16.99
CA VAL A 470 21.21 28.12 17.47
C VAL A 470 21.13 26.65 17.06
N ALA A 471 19.96 26.03 17.21
CA ALA A 471 19.76 24.62 16.85
C ALA A 471 19.91 24.38 15.33
N ILE A 472 19.38 25.27 14.48
CA ILE A 472 19.58 25.21 13.03
C ILE A 472 21.05 25.41 12.67
N ARG A 473 21.75 26.35 13.34
CA ARG A 473 23.20 26.56 13.12
C ARG A 473 24.02 25.33 13.49
N ALA A 474 23.66 24.58 14.54
CA ALA A 474 24.28 23.30 14.85
C ALA A 474 24.09 22.28 13.70
N SER A 475 22.93 22.28 13.04
CA SER A 475 22.68 21.44 11.86
C SER A 475 23.54 21.83 10.65
N ILE A 476 23.87 23.11 10.48
CA ILE A 476 24.76 23.57 9.41
C ILE A 476 26.22 23.21 9.72
N GLU A 477 26.65 23.29 10.99
CA GLU A 477 27.99 22.86 11.39
C GLU A 477 28.24 21.36 11.19
N LEU A 478 27.19 20.52 11.16
CA LEU A 478 27.30 19.10 10.79
C LEU A 478 27.97 18.90 9.42
N LEU A 479 27.75 19.82 8.48
CA LEU A 479 28.30 19.75 7.12
C LEU A 479 29.83 19.75 7.10
N ARG A 480 30.48 20.13 8.20
CA ARG A 480 31.94 20.16 8.32
C ARG A 480 32.52 18.90 8.97
N ILE A 481 31.70 17.91 9.32
CA ILE A 481 32.15 16.64 9.92
C ILE A 481 32.86 15.76 8.88
N ALA A 482 32.40 15.79 7.63
CA ALA A 482 32.93 14.97 6.56
C ALA A 482 32.89 15.77 5.25
N PRO A 483 33.64 15.35 4.21
CA PRO A 483 33.51 15.91 2.87
C PRO A 483 32.05 15.99 2.39
N ASP A 484 31.73 17.04 1.62
CA ASP A 484 30.38 17.34 1.13
C ASP A 484 29.64 16.13 0.54
N HIS A 485 30.32 15.33 -0.30
CA HIS A 485 29.76 14.14 -0.94
C HIS A 485 29.41 12.98 0.03
N ILE A 486 29.86 13.05 1.29
CA ILE A 486 29.49 12.11 2.36
C ILE A 486 28.34 12.67 3.20
N ILE A 487 28.45 13.93 3.65
CA ILE A 487 27.51 14.48 4.63
C ILE A 487 26.20 14.97 4.03
N TRP A 488 26.21 15.55 2.82
CA TRP A 488 24.99 16.06 2.19
C TRP A 488 23.96 14.96 1.89
N PRO A 489 24.31 13.78 1.33
CA PRO A 489 23.35 12.70 1.16
C PRO A 489 22.63 12.30 2.47
N LEU A 490 23.35 12.35 3.59
CA LEU A 490 22.82 11.98 4.91
C LEU A 490 21.88 13.05 5.46
N LEU A 491 22.30 14.32 5.45
CA LEU A 491 21.46 15.43 5.91
C LEU A 491 20.22 15.59 5.01
N ALA A 492 20.39 15.43 3.70
CA ALA A 492 19.30 15.43 2.74
C ALA A 492 18.29 14.32 3.06
N ALA A 493 18.76 13.11 3.38
CA ALA A 493 17.90 11.99 3.74
C ALA A 493 17.07 12.26 5.01
N VAL A 494 17.64 12.93 6.01
CA VAL A 494 16.93 13.34 7.23
C VAL A 494 15.71 14.20 6.88
N PHE A 495 15.93 15.34 6.23
CA PHE A 495 14.83 16.27 5.92
C PHE A 495 13.91 15.75 4.82
N ARG A 496 14.43 14.92 3.91
CA ARG A 496 13.60 14.28 2.88
C ARG A 496 12.64 13.25 3.47
N SER A 497 13.02 12.56 4.54
CA SER A 497 12.21 11.48 5.13
C SER A 497 10.83 11.95 5.61
N VAL A 498 10.74 13.15 6.20
CA VAL A 498 9.48 13.72 6.70
C VAL A 498 8.53 14.20 5.60
N LEU A 499 8.95 14.17 4.34
CA LEU A 499 8.12 14.52 3.20
C LEU A 499 7.48 13.29 2.53
N SER A 500 7.67 12.09 3.10
CA SER A 500 7.32 10.82 2.44
C SER A 500 5.82 10.63 2.21
N GLU A 501 4.97 11.17 3.08
CA GLU A 501 3.50 11.17 2.94
C GLU A 501 3.04 11.83 1.63
N TRP A 502 3.63 12.96 1.29
CA TRP A 502 3.24 13.74 0.11
C TRP A 502 4.08 13.44 -1.12
N LEU A 503 5.31 12.98 -0.91
CA LEU A 503 6.25 12.62 -1.95
C LEU A 503 6.96 11.32 -1.55
N PRO A 504 6.56 10.14 -2.06
CA PRO A 504 7.13 8.87 -1.67
C PRO A 504 8.66 8.80 -1.84
N ALA A 505 9.37 8.23 -0.86
CA ALA A 505 10.82 8.09 -0.89
C ALA A 505 11.23 6.78 -1.56
N GLU A 506 11.44 6.77 -2.87
CA GLU A 506 11.78 5.55 -3.64
C GLU A 506 13.27 5.15 -3.57
N LEU A 507 14.00 5.59 -2.54
CA LEU A 507 15.44 5.37 -2.38
C LEU A 507 15.81 5.03 -0.94
N SER A 508 17.01 4.48 -0.76
CA SER A 508 17.67 4.33 0.53
C SER A 508 19.09 4.88 0.47
N VAL A 509 19.62 5.35 1.59
CA VAL A 509 21.04 5.74 1.70
C VAL A 509 21.80 4.61 2.38
N PHE A 510 22.94 4.22 1.81
CA PHE A 510 23.75 3.13 2.32
C PHE A 510 25.19 3.60 2.56
N LEU A 511 25.61 3.69 3.81
CA LEU A 511 26.98 4.02 4.20
C LEU A 511 27.83 2.74 4.17
N VAL A 512 28.87 2.73 3.35
CA VAL A 512 29.80 1.59 3.24
C VAL A 512 31.23 2.03 3.55
N GLY A 513 31.98 1.17 4.21
CA GLY A 513 33.39 1.40 4.50
C GLY A 513 33.92 0.41 5.53
N PRO A 514 35.25 0.32 5.72
CA PRO A 514 35.84 -0.64 6.65
C PRO A 514 35.44 -0.35 8.10
N THR A 515 35.64 -1.33 8.99
CA THR A 515 35.45 -1.17 10.43
C THR A 515 36.26 0.03 10.96
N GLY A 516 35.74 0.75 11.96
CA GLY A 516 36.45 1.88 12.59
C GLY A 516 36.35 3.22 11.87
N THR A 517 35.59 3.34 10.77
CA THR A 517 35.39 4.61 10.05
C THR A 517 34.23 5.47 10.55
N PHE A 518 33.70 5.19 11.75
CA PHE A 518 32.62 5.95 12.41
C PHE A 518 31.27 6.02 11.66
N LYS A 519 31.00 5.14 10.69
CA LYS A 519 29.73 5.09 9.91
C LYS A 519 28.49 5.03 10.81
N THR A 520 28.49 4.14 11.79
CA THR A 520 27.39 3.94 12.74
C THR A 520 27.17 5.18 13.60
N CYS A 521 28.22 5.80 14.12
CA CYS A 521 28.12 7.04 14.89
C CYS A 521 27.54 8.18 14.06
N LEU A 522 27.97 8.33 12.81
CA LEU A 522 27.46 9.36 11.90
C LEU A 522 25.98 9.14 11.57
N ALA A 523 25.58 7.90 11.26
CA ALA A 523 24.17 7.55 11.02
C ALA A 523 23.30 7.74 12.28
N ALA A 524 23.85 7.46 13.47
CA ALA A 524 23.16 7.73 14.74
C ALA A 524 22.91 9.23 14.95
N VAL A 525 23.87 10.11 14.63
CA VAL A 525 23.68 11.57 14.66
C VAL A 525 22.55 12.01 13.71
N CYS A 526 22.46 11.45 12.51
CA CYS A 526 21.35 11.71 11.60
C CYS A 526 20.00 11.21 12.17
N THR A 527 20.00 10.07 12.86
CA THR A 527 18.80 9.51 13.52
C THR A 527 18.36 10.38 14.71
N ALA A 528 19.29 11.13 15.33
CA ALA A 528 19.01 12.04 16.45
C ALA A 528 18.07 13.21 16.13
N TYR A 529 17.81 13.49 14.86
CA TYR A 529 16.73 14.41 14.48
C TYR A 529 15.35 13.87 14.85
N PHE A 530 15.20 12.58 15.11
CA PHE A 530 13.91 11.96 15.41
C PHE A 530 13.73 11.57 16.88
N GLY A 531 14.70 11.91 17.72
CA GLY A 531 14.63 11.75 19.16
C GLY A 531 15.99 11.53 19.80
N LYS A 532 16.01 11.46 21.14
CA LYS A 532 17.25 11.36 21.92
C LYS A 532 17.68 9.89 22.11
N GLY A 533 18.95 9.70 22.50
CA GLY A 533 19.47 8.41 22.95
C GLY A 533 20.01 7.51 21.83
N TRP A 534 20.01 7.96 20.58
CA TRP A 534 20.66 7.23 19.48
C TRP A 534 22.17 7.40 19.56
N THR A 535 22.90 6.28 19.60
CA THR A 535 24.36 6.27 19.70
C THR A 535 24.94 5.19 18.81
N GLY A 536 26.27 5.11 18.74
CA GLY A 536 26.97 4.03 18.03
C GLY A 536 26.61 2.62 18.55
N SER A 537 26.07 2.50 19.75
CA SER A 537 25.69 1.24 20.40
C SER A 537 24.19 1.11 20.68
N ASN A 538 23.40 2.14 20.37
CA ASN A 538 21.95 2.13 20.51
C ASN A 538 21.32 2.61 19.20
N THR A 539 20.99 1.63 18.35
CA THR A 539 20.41 1.84 17.01
C THR A 539 19.00 1.27 16.97
N PRO A 540 18.10 1.81 16.13
CA PRO A 540 16.72 1.34 16.11
C PRO A 540 16.63 -0.08 15.55
N ALA A 541 17.37 -0.39 14.48
CA ALA A 541 17.40 -1.71 13.84
C ALA A 541 18.84 -2.17 13.54
N SER A 542 19.01 -3.49 13.44
CA SER A 542 20.25 -4.15 12.98
C SER A 542 19.94 -5.21 11.92
N TRP A 543 20.86 -5.44 10.98
CA TRP A 543 20.76 -6.50 9.97
C TRP A 543 20.76 -7.93 10.52
N SER A 544 21.11 -8.10 11.80
CA SER A 544 20.92 -9.36 12.54
C SER A 544 19.43 -9.71 12.76
N SER A 545 18.52 -8.74 12.60
CA SER A 545 17.08 -8.95 12.75
C SER A 545 16.47 -9.70 11.57
N THR A 546 15.36 -10.41 11.83
CA THR A 546 14.63 -11.09 10.75
C THR A 546 14.02 -10.09 9.76
N ALA A 547 13.92 -10.46 8.48
CA ALA A 547 13.32 -9.62 7.45
C ALA A 547 11.89 -9.16 7.78
N ASN A 548 11.09 -10.00 8.46
CA ASN A 548 9.73 -9.62 8.86
C ASN A 548 9.72 -8.55 9.96
N ALA A 549 10.70 -8.58 10.88
CA ALA A 549 10.86 -7.54 11.89
C ALA A 549 11.26 -6.21 11.24
N LEU A 550 12.27 -6.23 10.36
CA LEU A 550 12.71 -5.04 9.61
C LEU A 550 11.59 -4.44 8.75
N GLU A 551 10.79 -5.25 8.05
CA GLU A 551 9.61 -4.76 7.32
C GLU A 551 8.61 -4.07 8.24
N ARG A 552 8.33 -4.66 9.42
CA ARG A 552 7.39 -4.07 10.38
C ARG A 552 7.93 -2.75 10.91
N MET A 553 9.21 -2.68 11.24
CA MET A 553 9.86 -1.45 11.71
C MET A 553 9.85 -0.36 10.63
N ALA A 554 10.15 -0.71 9.37
CA ALA A 554 10.12 0.21 8.24
C ALA A 554 8.70 0.73 7.93
N PHE A 555 7.68 -0.10 8.17
CA PHE A 555 6.29 0.32 8.11
C PHE A 555 5.90 1.23 9.28
N THR A 556 6.27 0.89 10.51
CA THR A 556 5.96 1.67 11.72
C THR A 556 6.67 3.03 11.74
N THR A 557 7.90 3.10 11.23
CA THR A 557 8.74 4.32 11.18
C THR A 557 8.38 5.18 9.96
N LYS A 558 7.11 5.55 9.86
CA LYS A 558 6.58 6.36 8.76
C LYS A 558 7.05 7.82 8.88
N ASP A 559 7.36 8.43 7.73
CA ASP A 559 7.88 9.80 7.58
C ASP A 559 9.10 10.12 8.47
N HIS A 560 9.92 9.13 8.78
CA HIS A 560 11.10 9.26 9.61
C HIS A 560 12.26 8.50 8.94
N VAL A 561 13.49 8.77 9.38
CA VAL A 561 14.61 7.88 9.04
C VAL A 561 14.50 6.61 9.87
N LEU A 562 14.52 5.44 9.23
CA LEU A 562 14.83 4.18 9.90
C LEU A 562 16.30 3.84 9.65
N PHE A 563 17.09 3.84 10.73
CA PHE A 563 18.49 3.41 10.69
C PHE A 563 18.62 1.89 10.91
N ILE A 564 19.16 1.16 9.92
CA ILE A 564 19.47 -0.27 10.00
C ILE A 564 20.99 -0.48 9.99
N ASP A 565 21.54 -0.84 11.14
CA ASP A 565 22.99 -0.92 11.35
C ASP A 565 23.57 -2.31 11.08
N ASP A 566 24.89 -2.33 10.81
CA ASP A 566 25.76 -3.50 10.85
C ASP A 566 25.52 -4.54 9.73
N PHE A 567 25.54 -4.10 8.46
CA PHE A 567 25.56 -5.02 7.33
C PHE A 567 26.97 -5.59 7.16
N ALA A 568 27.23 -6.72 7.81
CA ALA A 568 28.49 -7.44 7.77
C ALA A 568 28.26 -8.88 7.25
N PRO A 569 28.33 -9.13 5.92
CA PRO A 569 28.13 -10.45 5.33
C PRO A 569 29.35 -11.36 5.59
N ASN A 570 29.51 -11.78 6.83
CA ASN A 570 30.55 -12.68 7.31
C ASN A 570 29.94 -14.00 7.79
N GLY A 571 30.72 -15.09 7.83
CA GLY A 571 30.27 -16.40 8.33
C GLY A 571 30.04 -17.42 7.22
N THR A 572 29.09 -18.35 7.42
CA THR A 572 28.85 -19.43 6.45
C THR A 572 28.20 -18.91 5.17
N SER A 573 28.33 -19.65 4.06
CA SER A 573 27.67 -19.32 2.79
C SER A 573 26.17 -19.08 2.96
N THR A 574 25.51 -19.85 3.83
CA THR A 574 24.08 -19.70 4.13
C THR A 574 23.77 -18.39 4.85
N ASP A 575 24.60 -17.96 5.80
CA ASP A 575 24.39 -16.71 6.54
C ASP A 575 24.61 -15.49 5.63
N ILE A 576 25.64 -15.54 4.80
CA ILE A 576 25.91 -14.55 3.74
C ILE A 576 24.71 -14.45 2.77
N GLN A 577 24.16 -15.59 2.33
CA GLN A 577 22.97 -15.59 1.47
C GLN A 577 21.74 -15.00 2.17
N LYS A 578 21.51 -15.32 3.44
CA LYS A 578 20.36 -14.82 4.22
C LYS A 578 20.40 -13.30 4.39
N ILE A 579 21.56 -12.74 4.74
CA ILE A 579 21.68 -11.28 4.96
C ILE A 579 21.52 -10.53 3.63
N HIS A 580 22.10 -11.04 2.52
CA HIS A 580 21.88 -10.48 1.19
C HIS A 580 20.42 -10.57 0.74
N ALA A 581 19.75 -11.70 0.97
CA ALA A 581 18.32 -11.87 0.64
C ALA A 581 17.44 -10.92 1.47
N THR A 582 17.80 -10.67 2.72
CA THR A 582 17.11 -9.71 3.61
C THR A 582 17.29 -8.29 3.09
N ALA A 583 18.53 -7.87 2.77
CA ALA A 583 18.80 -6.57 2.17
C ALA A 583 18.08 -6.39 0.83
N GLU A 584 18.08 -7.41 -0.04
CA GLU A 584 17.35 -7.37 -1.30
C GLU A 584 15.85 -7.13 -1.07
N ARG A 585 15.26 -7.83 -0.12
CA ARG A 585 13.84 -7.68 0.23
C ARG A 585 13.52 -6.27 0.74
N ILE A 586 14.31 -5.75 1.67
CA ILE A 586 14.06 -4.45 2.31
C ILE A 586 14.25 -3.29 1.33
N PHE A 587 15.37 -3.23 0.60
CA PHE A 587 15.63 -2.11 -0.31
C PHE A 587 14.78 -2.16 -1.59
N ARG A 588 14.38 -3.34 -2.07
CA ARG A 588 13.38 -3.41 -3.14
C ARG A 588 12.01 -2.94 -2.66
N ALA A 589 11.62 -3.29 -1.43
CA ALA A 589 10.36 -2.84 -0.86
C ALA A 589 10.31 -1.30 -0.77
N GLN A 590 11.40 -0.66 -0.32
CA GLN A 590 11.54 0.80 -0.32
C GLN A 590 11.46 1.37 -1.74
N GLY A 591 12.30 0.89 -2.67
CA GLY A 591 12.39 1.49 -4.00
C GLY A 591 11.17 1.26 -4.88
N ASN A 592 10.33 0.27 -4.57
CA ASN A 592 9.07 0.02 -5.26
C ASN A 592 7.85 0.49 -4.44
N GLN A 593 8.05 1.06 -3.24
CA GLN A 593 6.98 1.44 -2.30
C GLN A 593 5.92 0.34 -2.11
N SER A 594 6.38 -0.90 -1.93
CA SER A 594 5.51 -2.09 -1.89
C SER A 594 5.96 -3.06 -0.81
N GLY A 595 4.99 -3.72 -0.16
CA GLY A 595 5.24 -4.83 0.75
C GLY A 595 4.66 -6.13 0.20
N ARG A 596 5.12 -7.29 0.70
CA ARG A 596 4.48 -8.57 0.38
C ARG A 596 3.10 -8.62 1.00
N PHE A 597 2.10 -9.00 0.20
CA PHE A 597 0.81 -9.41 0.72
C PHE A 597 0.98 -10.66 1.57
N ARG A 598 0.31 -10.68 2.72
CA ARG A 598 0.28 -11.85 3.59
C ARG A 598 -1.15 -12.38 3.62
N MET A 599 -1.34 -13.65 3.96
CA MET A 599 -2.67 -14.21 4.17
C MET A 599 -2.87 -14.36 5.68
N ARG A 600 -4.02 -13.93 6.19
CA ARG A 600 -4.47 -14.21 7.55
C ARG A 600 -4.94 -15.66 7.64
N ALA A 601 -5.05 -16.20 8.85
CA ALA A 601 -5.52 -17.56 9.10
C ALA A 601 -6.95 -17.82 8.60
N ASP A 602 -7.74 -16.75 8.38
CA ASP A 602 -9.09 -16.79 7.81
C ASP A 602 -9.10 -16.73 6.26
N SER A 603 -7.95 -16.94 5.62
CA SER A 603 -7.74 -16.87 4.16
C SER A 603 -7.98 -15.48 3.54
N THR A 604 -8.11 -14.42 4.35
CA THR A 604 -8.14 -13.05 3.85
C THR A 604 -6.73 -12.51 3.65
N LEU A 605 -6.51 -11.63 2.67
CA LEU A 605 -5.23 -10.94 2.55
C LEU A 605 -5.06 -9.99 3.74
N ALA A 606 -4.03 -10.22 4.56
CA ALA A 606 -3.42 -9.19 5.36
C ALA A 606 -2.78 -8.14 4.42
N GLY A 607 -2.98 -6.86 4.76
CA GLY A 607 -2.38 -5.75 4.02
C GLY A 607 -0.86 -5.90 3.88
N SER A 608 -0.31 -5.30 2.84
CA SER A 608 1.13 -5.19 2.67
C SER A 608 1.70 -4.21 3.70
N LEU A 609 2.95 -4.43 4.12
CA LEU A 609 3.70 -3.53 5.01
C LEU A 609 4.83 -2.85 4.23
N PRO A 610 4.53 -1.89 3.32
CA PRO A 610 5.58 -1.16 2.62
C PRO A 610 6.35 -0.26 3.61
N PRO A 611 7.66 -0.03 3.40
CA PRO A 611 8.36 1.06 4.06
C PRO A 611 7.68 2.42 3.78
N ARG A 612 7.49 3.25 4.82
CA ARG A 612 6.77 4.54 4.73
C ARG A 612 7.62 5.74 5.15
N GLY A 613 8.89 5.53 5.42
CA GLY A 613 9.90 6.55 5.72
C GLY A 613 11.07 6.45 4.75
N LEU A 614 12.26 6.82 5.19
CA LEU A 614 13.50 6.66 4.42
C LEU A 614 14.48 5.78 5.19
N ILE A 615 15.03 4.75 4.52
CA ILE A 615 15.99 3.85 5.16
C ILE A 615 17.41 4.39 4.98
N VAL A 616 18.11 4.55 6.09
CA VAL A 616 19.57 4.75 6.14
C VAL A 616 20.17 3.45 6.69
N ALA A 617 21.17 2.90 6.01
CA ALA A 617 21.80 1.66 6.43
C ALA A 617 23.32 1.79 6.42
N THR A 618 24.01 1.02 7.26
CA THR A 618 25.48 0.95 7.30
C THR A 618 25.94 -0.48 7.00
N GLY A 619 27.15 -0.60 6.47
CA GLY A 619 27.77 -1.90 6.21
C GLY A 619 29.27 -1.85 5.97
N GLU A 620 29.91 -3.00 6.13
CA GLU A 620 31.30 -3.20 5.71
C GLU A 620 31.41 -3.50 4.21
N ASP A 621 30.36 -4.10 3.64
CA ASP A 621 30.24 -4.42 2.22
C ASP A 621 28.87 -3.96 1.68
N LEU A 622 28.71 -3.97 0.36
CA LEU A 622 27.46 -3.64 -0.31
C LEU A 622 26.55 -4.86 -0.52
N PRO A 623 25.22 -4.69 -0.42
CA PRO A 623 24.28 -5.69 -0.88
C PRO A 623 24.50 -6.04 -2.36
N ARG A 624 24.49 -7.34 -2.68
CA ARG A 624 24.67 -7.84 -4.05
C ARG A 624 23.49 -7.49 -4.94
N GLY A 625 23.78 -7.27 -6.24
CA GLY A 625 22.79 -7.12 -7.31
C GLY A 625 22.69 -5.71 -7.87
N GLN A 626 22.98 -5.56 -9.16
CA GLN A 626 23.00 -4.24 -9.84
C GLN A 626 21.66 -3.49 -9.76
N SER A 627 20.54 -4.21 -9.93
CA SER A 627 19.21 -3.60 -9.81
C SER A 627 18.95 -3.06 -8.41
N LEU A 628 19.46 -3.75 -7.37
CA LEU A 628 19.33 -3.34 -5.98
C LEU A 628 20.18 -2.10 -5.72
N GLN A 629 21.45 -2.14 -6.11
CA GLN A 629 22.39 -1.03 -5.94
C GLN A 629 21.92 0.25 -6.66
N ALA A 630 21.24 0.14 -7.81
CA ALA A 630 20.63 1.29 -8.49
C ALA A 630 19.50 1.98 -7.71
N ARG A 631 18.98 1.37 -6.63
CA ARG A 631 17.98 1.95 -5.70
C ARG A 631 18.62 2.55 -4.45
N LEU A 632 19.93 2.40 -4.30
CA LEU A 632 20.70 2.95 -3.19
C LEU A 632 21.41 4.22 -3.64
N VAL A 633 21.49 5.20 -2.75
CA VAL A 633 22.53 6.22 -2.76
C VAL A 633 23.65 5.69 -1.89
N VAL A 634 24.67 5.12 -2.51
CA VAL A 634 25.80 4.52 -1.80
C VAL A 634 26.75 5.62 -1.38
N VAL A 635 27.04 5.77 -0.09
CA VAL A 635 27.99 6.72 0.48
C VAL A 635 29.21 5.96 0.98
N GLN A 636 30.37 6.17 0.38
CA GLN A 636 31.61 5.50 0.77
C GLN A 636 32.36 6.35 1.79
N ILE A 637 32.78 5.73 2.89
CA ILE A 637 33.54 6.38 3.96
C ILE A 637 34.87 5.65 4.15
N ALA A 638 35.95 6.35 3.83
CA ALA A 638 37.32 5.88 4.02
C ALA A 638 37.87 6.29 5.40
N PRO A 639 38.92 5.61 5.89
CA PRO A 639 39.66 6.07 7.07
C PRO A 639 40.17 7.51 6.89
N GLY A 640 39.87 8.37 7.86
CA GLY A 640 40.27 9.79 7.84
C GLY A 640 39.24 10.76 7.26
N ASP A 641 38.16 10.28 6.63
CA ASP A 641 37.12 11.16 6.06
C ASP A 641 36.30 11.90 7.15
N ILE A 642 36.23 11.32 8.34
CA ILE A 642 35.43 11.86 9.44
C ILE A 642 36.31 12.66 10.41
N ASN A 643 35.96 13.93 10.59
CA ASN A 643 36.54 14.77 11.63
C ASN A 643 35.98 14.37 13.00
N VAL A 644 36.79 13.61 13.76
CA VAL A 644 36.41 13.05 15.06
C VAL A 644 36.00 14.14 16.06
N SER A 645 36.72 15.27 16.14
CA SER A 645 36.39 16.35 17.09
C SER A 645 35.01 16.97 16.83
N ARG A 646 34.67 17.17 15.56
CA ARG A 646 33.36 17.70 15.15
C ARG A 646 32.27 16.66 15.32
N LEU A 647 32.56 15.38 15.06
CA LEU A 647 31.64 14.29 15.33
C LEU A 647 31.30 14.21 16.84
N THR A 648 32.30 14.33 17.71
CA THR A 648 32.08 14.35 19.17
C THR A 648 31.21 15.53 19.59
N ALA A 649 31.46 16.73 19.07
CA ALA A 649 30.59 17.89 19.34
C ALA A 649 29.15 17.65 18.84
N ALA A 650 28.99 17.03 17.67
CA ALA A 650 27.68 16.67 17.14
C ALA A 650 26.96 15.62 17.98
N GLN A 651 27.67 14.63 18.52
CA GLN A 651 27.10 13.67 19.46
C GLN A 651 26.58 14.35 20.73
N ALA A 652 27.29 15.36 21.25
CA ALA A 652 26.79 16.15 22.38
C ALA A 652 25.51 16.93 22.05
N TYR A 653 25.40 17.54 20.86
CA TYR A 653 24.15 18.16 20.40
C TYR A 653 23.01 17.14 20.26
N ALA A 654 23.31 15.93 19.77
CA ALA A 654 22.34 14.83 19.67
C ALA A 654 21.83 14.37 21.05
N GLU A 655 22.72 14.20 22.03
CA GLU A 655 22.39 13.82 23.41
C GLU A 655 21.52 14.89 24.09
N ASN A 656 21.83 16.16 23.87
CA ASN A 656 21.05 17.28 24.39
C ASN A 656 19.69 17.41 23.69
N GLY A 657 19.51 16.82 22.51
CA GLY A 657 18.27 16.86 21.73
C GLY A 657 18.16 18.05 20.77
N THR A 658 19.24 18.78 20.54
CA THR A 658 19.27 19.96 19.65
C THR A 658 18.79 19.62 18.24
N TYR A 659 19.16 18.46 17.69
CA TYR A 659 18.68 18.06 16.36
C TYR A 659 17.19 17.67 16.36
N ALA A 660 16.71 17.05 17.45
CA ALA A 660 15.30 16.74 17.59
C ALA A 660 14.44 18.01 17.69
N GLU A 661 14.96 19.08 18.30
CA GLU A 661 14.32 20.41 18.32
C GLU A 661 14.20 21.01 16.92
N VAL A 662 15.25 20.91 16.10
CA VAL A 662 15.20 21.34 14.69
C VAL A 662 14.10 20.60 13.93
N MET A 663 14.01 19.29 14.10
CA MET A 663 12.99 18.49 13.41
C MET A 663 11.57 18.77 13.92
N ALA A 664 11.40 18.99 15.23
CA ALA A 664 10.12 19.38 15.81
C ALA A 664 9.62 20.71 15.21
N ALA A 665 10.47 21.73 15.15
CA ALA A 665 10.13 23.02 14.57
C ALA A 665 9.93 22.95 13.04
N PHE A 666 10.76 22.18 12.34
CA PHE A 666 10.62 21.94 10.90
C PHE A 666 9.30 21.26 10.57
N THR A 667 8.92 20.25 11.33
CA THR A 667 7.64 19.54 11.13
C THR A 667 6.45 20.41 11.52
N GLN A 668 6.55 21.26 12.55
CA GLN A 668 5.53 22.28 12.81
C GLN A 668 5.34 23.24 11.62
N ARG A 669 6.43 23.66 10.95
CA ARG A 669 6.33 24.43 9.68
C ARG A 669 5.62 23.62 8.61
N LEU A 670 5.99 22.36 8.39
CA LEU A 670 5.35 21.51 7.38
C LEU A 670 3.86 21.30 7.65
N ALA A 671 3.45 21.15 8.90
CA ALA A 671 2.04 21.04 9.28
C ALA A 671 1.24 22.29 8.85
N ARG A 672 1.80 23.50 9.07
CA ARG A 672 1.20 24.76 8.60
C ARG A 672 1.04 24.80 7.08
N LEU A 673 2.06 24.35 6.34
CA LEU A 673 2.02 24.32 4.88
C LEU A 673 1.06 23.25 4.33
N ALA A 674 0.98 22.10 5.00
CA ALA A 674 0.08 21.02 4.64
C ALA A 674 -1.38 21.41 4.85
N ASP A 675 -1.70 22.04 5.99
CA ASP A 675 -3.03 22.58 6.29
C ASP A 675 -3.46 23.67 5.28
N ALA A 676 -2.52 24.36 4.64
CA ALA A 676 -2.81 25.33 3.57
C ALA A 676 -3.13 24.66 2.21
N GLY A 677 -3.03 23.33 2.09
CA GLY A 677 -3.56 22.52 0.98
C GLY A 677 -2.74 22.49 -0.31
N LYS A 678 -1.57 23.14 -0.37
CA LYS A 678 -0.74 23.22 -1.60
C LYS A 678 0.60 22.48 -1.52
N LEU A 679 0.91 21.86 -0.38
CA LEU A 679 2.21 21.23 -0.16
C LEU A 679 2.50 20.07 -1.14
N PRO A 680 1.59 19.11 -1.40
CA PRO A 680 1.89 17.96 -2.25
C PRO A 680 2.22 18.34 -3.71
N SER A 681 1.40 19.23 -4.30
CA SER A 681 1.60 19.68 -5.69
C SER A 681 2.87 20.51 -5.85
N ARG A 682 3.22 21.34 -4.85
CA ARG A 682 4.48 22.10 -4.83
C ARG A 682 5.70 21.19 -4.80
N LEU A 683 5.70 20.16 -3.94
CA LEU A 683 6.81 19.21 -3.83
C LEU A 683 6.98 18.37 -5.10
N ASP A 684 5.88 17.87 -5.69
CA ASP A 684 5.94 17.09 -6.93
C ASP A 684 6.44 17.94 -8.12
N ALA A 685 5.93 19.16 -8.27
CA ALA A 685 6.40 20.09 -9.30
C ALA A 685 7.90 20.36 -9.14
N ARG A 686 8.34 20.67 -7.91
CA ARG A 686 9.75 20.96 -7.65
C ARG A 686 10.66 19.76 -7.90
N ARG A 687 10.25 18.56 -7.50
CA ARG A 687 10.98 17.32 -7.82
C ARG A 687 11.17 17.15 -9.34
N LYS A 688 10.13 17.41 -10.14
CA LYS A 688 10.21 17.30 -11.61
C LYS A 688 11.20 18.28 -12.21
N GLU A 689 11.25 19.51 -11.71
CA GLU A 689 12.22 20.52 -12.11
C GLU A 689 13.66 20.09 -11.79
N LEU A 690 13.91 19.66 -10.55
CA LEU A 690 15.22 19.17 -10.11
C LEU A 690 15.65 17.93 -10.91
N ARG A 691 14.71 17.04 -11.25
CA ARG A 691 14.99 15.89 -12.12
C ARG A 691 15.41 16.33 -13.52
N ALA A 692 14.73 17.31 -14.10
CA ALA A 692 15.06 17.85 -15.41
C ALA A 692 16.45 18.52 -15.43
N GLU A 693 16.83 19.18 -14.33
CA GLU A 693 18.16 19.75 -14.14
C GLU A 693 19.23 18.64 -14.06
N ALA A 694 18.99 17.60 -13.26
CA ALA A 694 19.92 16.48 -13.10
C ALA A 694 20.10 15.63 -14.38
N LEU A 695 19.07 15.53 -15.22
CA LEU A 695 19.13 14.82 -16.52
C LEU A 695 20.11 15.47 -17.51
N LYS A 696 20.39 16.77 -17.38
CA LYS A 696 21.37 17.45 -18.24
C LYS A 696 22.82 16.98 -18.00
N GLY A 697 23.07 16.23 -16.93
CA GLY A 697 24.40 15.75 -16.53
C GLY A 697 24.61 14.23 -16.53
N SER A 698 23.61 13.38 -16.79
CA SER A 698 23.78 11.90 -16.70
C SER A 698 22.66 11.08 -17.40
N HIS A 699 22.94 9.79 -17.70
CA HIS A 699 22.09 8.89 -18.52
C HIS A 699 21.35 7.74 -17.78
N THR A 700 21.34 7.64 -16.44
CA THR A 700 20.68 6.51 -15.73
C THR A 700 19.69 6.96 -14.66
N ARG A 701 19.15 6.07 -13.80
CA ARG A 701 18.13 6.32 -12.74
C ARG A 701 18.56 7.29 -11.62
N MET A 702 19.78 7.81 -11.68
CA MET A 702 20.40 8.69 -10.68
C MET A 702 19.77 10.10 -10.54
N PRO A 703 19.22 10.73 -11.60
CA PRO A 703 18.50 11.99 -11.51
C PRO A 703 17.30 11.94 -10.57
N ASP A 704 16.64 10.78 -10.42
CA ASP A 704 15.54 10.62 -9.48
C ASP A 704 16.01 10.71 -8.02
N ASN A 705 17.12 10.06 -7.71
CA ASN A 705 17.70 10.08 -6.36
C ASN A 705 18.20 11.48 -6.01
N ILE A 706 18.91 12.15 -6.94
CA ILE A 706 19.38 13.54 -6.75
C ILE A 706 18.18 14.46 -6.53
N ALA A 707 17.18 14.42 -7.41
CA ALA A 707 16.00 15.27 -7.31
C ALA A 707 15.25 15.04 -5.99
N SER A 708 15.05 13.77 -5.60
CA SER A 708 14.38 13.43 -4.35
C SER A 708 15.13 13.97 -3.13
N LEU A 709 16.45 13.78 -3.04
CA LEU A 709 17.26 14.28 -1.93
C LEU A 709 17.33 15.82 -1.92
N MET A 710 17.44 16.47 -3.09
CA MET A 710 17.48 17.93 -3.19
C MET A 710 16.19 18.60 -2.74
N VAL A 711 15.02 17.97 -2.88
CA VAL A 711 13.78 18.49 -2.28
C VAL A 711 13.94 18.61 -0.76
N GLY A 712 14.52 17.60 -0.09
CA GLY A 712 14.78 17.66 1.35
C GLY A 712 15.76 18.76 1.73
N VAL A 713 16.82 18.95 0.93
CA VAL A 713 17.80 20.03 1.14
C VAL A 713 17.15 21.41 0.99
N GLU A 714 16.41 21.64 -0.09
CA GLU A 714 15.77 22.94 -0.34
C GLU A 714 14.76 23.29 0.75
N GLU A 715 13.93 22.34 1.21
CA GLU A 715 13.00 22.60 2.31
C GLU A 715 13.71 22.93 3.64
N PHE A 716 14.84 22.28 3.92
CA PHE A 716 15.64 22.61 5.10
C PHE A 716 16.27 24.00 5.00
N LEU A 717 16.84 24.34 3.85
CA LEU A 717 17.47 25.64 3.64
C LEU A 717 16.42 26.78 3.61
N ASP A 718 15.23 26.53 3.07
CA ASP A 718 14.07 27.42 3.18
C ASP A 718 13.74 27.67 4.66
N PHE A 719 13.59 26.60 5.43
CA PHE A 719 13.30 26.69 6.86
C PHE A 719 14.40 27.45 7.64
N ALA A 720 15.67 27.22 7.31
CA ALA A 720 16.79 27.92 7.94
C ALA A 720 16.76 29.43 7.64
N ALA A 721 16.47 29.81 6.40
CA ALA A 721 16.36 31.22 5.99
C ALA A 721 15.14 31.91 6.63
N GLU A 722 13.98 31.23 6.67
CA GLU A 722 12.76 31.76 7.31
C GLU A 722 12.94 32.06 8.80
N ASN A 723 13.78 31.30 9.49
CA ASN A 723 14.11 31.53 10.90
C ASN A 723 15.28 32.51 11.07
N ALA A 724 15.76 33.16 10.01
CA ALA A 724 16.94 34.02 9.99
C ALA A 724 18.21 33.34 10.53
N ALA A 725 18.26 31.99 10.49
CA ALA A 725 19.46 31.27 10.86
C ALA A 725 20.54 31.47 9.80
N ILE A 726 20.19 31.57 8.51
CA ILE A 726 21.11 31.85 7.39
C ILE A 726 20.62 33.02 6.54
N ALA A 727 21.55 33.68 5.86
CA ALA A 727 21.24 34.69 4.85
C ALA A 727 20.96 34.04 3.47
N GLU A 728 20.32 34.77 2.55
CA GLU A 728 20.01 34.27 1.20
C GLU A 728 21.26 33.91 0.37
N THR A 729 22.37 34.62 0.60
CA THR A 729 23.67 34.32 -0.04
C THR A 729 24.21 32.97 0.43
N GLU A 730 24.26 32.76 1.74
CA GLU A 730 24.69 31.49 2.36
C GLU A 730 23.78 30.33 1.96
N ARG A 731 22.46 30.57 1.91
CA ARG A 731 21.48 29.60 1.41
C ARG A 731 21.78 29.16 -0.02
N SER A 732 22.10 30.10 -0.91
CA SER A 732 22.45 29.81 -2.31
C SER A 732 23.75 29.01 -2.43
N GLU A 733 24.76 29.35 -1.61
CA GLU A 733 26.04 28.63 -1.55
C GLU A 733 25.86 27.20 -1.04
N LEU A 734 25.11 27.01 0.05
CA LEU A 734 24.80 25.69 0.61
C LEU A 734 24.01 24.83 -0.39
N ARG A 735 23.04 25.42 -1.09
CA ARG A 735 22.29 24.72 -2.14
C ARG A 735 23.22 24.26 -3.27
N ALA A 736 24.13 25.13 -3.72
CA ALA A 736 25.08 24.79 -4.78
C ALA A 736 26.07 23.68 -4.34
N SER A 737 26.58 23.76 -3.10
CA SER A 737 27.42 22.71 -2.50
C SER A 737 26.68 21.37 -2.45
N ALA A 738 25.43 21.35 -1.97
CA ALA A 738 24.61 20.13 -1.93
C ALA A 738 24.37 19.54 -3.32
N TRP A 739 24.06 20.38 -4.30
CA TRP A 739 23.86 19.95 -5.69
C TRP A 739 25.13 19.31 -6.26
N ALA A 740 26.29 19.95 -6.06
CA ALA A 740 27.58 19.42 -6.50
C ALA A 740 27.92 18.10 -5.82
N ALA A 741 27.67 18.00 -4.51
CA ALA A 741 27.91 16.81 -3.71
C ALA A 741 27.09 15.59 -4.17
N LEU A 742 25.76 15.76 -4.32
CA LEU A 742 24.87 14.70 -4.79
C LEU A 742 25.16 14.30 -6.24
N SER A 743 25.49 15.28 -7.10
CA SER A 743 25.90 15.00 -8.48
C SER A 743 27.21 14.20 -8.54
N LYS A 744 28.20 14.57 -7.71
CA LYS A 744 29.46 13.82 -7.58
C LYS A 744 29.21 12.38 -7.13
N GLN A 745 28.36 12.19 -6.12
CA GLN A 745 28.02 10.87 -5.62
C GLN A 745 27.38 10.00 -6.69
N ALA A 746 26.47 10.59 -7.47
CA ALA A 746 25.82 9.90 -8.56
C ALA A 746 26.80 9.45 -9.65
N ASN A 747 27.77 10.30 -10.00
CA ASN A 747 28.80 9.99 -10.99
C ASN A 747 29.75 8.88 -10.50
N MET A 748 30.16 8.93 -9.24
CA MET A 748 30.98 7.87 -8.62
C MET A 748 30.27 6.51 -8.69
N GLN A 749 28.99 6.47 -8.34
CA GLN A 749 28.21 5.23 -8.39
C GLN A 749 27.98 4.74 -9.84
N ALA A 750 27.73 5.63 -10.79
CA ALA A 750 27.60 5.28 -12.21
C ALA A 750 28.90 4.66 -12.77
N SER A 751 30.07 5.15 -12.33
CA SER A 751 31.37 4.60 -12.73
C SER A 751 31.62 3.19 -12.17
N GLN A 752 31.20 2.91 -10.93
CA GLN A 752 31.34 1.60 -10.30
C GLN A 752 30.40 0.55 -10.90
N VAL A 753 29.19 0.94 -11.31
CA VAL A 753 28.25 0.05 -12.01
C VAL A 753 28.81 -0.40 -13.37
N LYS A 754 29.56 0.45 -14.09
CA LYS A 754 30.23 0.05 -15.34
C LYS A 754 31.27 -1.05 -15.12
N GLY A 755 31.96 -1.11 -13.97
CA GLY A 755 32.94 -2.17 -13.67
C GLY A 755 32.31 -3.53 -13.30
N THR A 756 30.99 -3.61 -13.15
CA THR A 756 30.28 -4.84 -12.74
C THR A 756 29.34 -5.38 -13.82
N ASP A 757 29.34 -4.78 -15.02
CA ASP A 757 28.46 -5.21 -16.10
C ASP A 757 28.77 -6.65 -16.56
N PRO A 758 27.76 -7.40 -17.03
CA PRO A 758 27.92 -8.81 -17.39
C PRO A 758 29.02 -9.08 -18.43
N ALA A 759 29.25 -8.15 -19.36
CA ALA A 759 30.24 -8.29 -20.41
C ALA A 759 31.66 -8.08 -19.87
N SER A 760 31.90 -6.98 -19.13
CA SER A 760 33.20 -6.72 -18.51
C SER A 760 33.59 -7.81 -17.51
N ARG A 761 32.64 -8.30 -16.70
CA ARG A 761 32.89 -9.40 -15.75
C ARG A 761 33.22 -10.71 -16.47
N PHE A 762 32.51 -11.02 -17.55
CA PHE A 762 32.80 -12.20 -18.37
C PHE A 762 34.18 -12.12 -19.00
N VAL A 763 34.52 -11.01 -19.66
CA VAL A 763 35.84 -10.77 -20.27
C VAL A 763 36.96 -10.89 -19.24
N SER A 764 36.80 -10.27 -18.07
CA SER A 764 37.77 -10.35 -16.97
C SER A 764 38.02 -11.78 -16.50
N LEU A 765 36.97 -12.60 -16.37
CA LEU A 765 37.09 -14.01 -15.96
C LEU A 765 37.78 -14.86 -17.04
N ILE A 766 37.48 -14.62 -18.32
CA ILE A 766 38.15 -15.30 -19.44
C ILE A 766 39.64 -14.94 -19.48
N ALA A 767 39.97 -13.66 -19.36
CA ALA A 767 41.35 -13.18 -19.31
C ALA A 767 42.13 -13.80 -18.13
N ALA A 768 41.51 -13.83 -16.95
CA ALA A 768 42.11 -14.44 -15.76
C ALA A 768 42.31 -15.95 -15.92
N ALA A 769 41.35 -16.69 -16.48
CA ALA A 769 41.48 -18.12 -16.70
C ALA A 769 42.62 -18.47 -17.69
N VAL A 770 42.73 -17.69 -18.78
CA VAL A 770 43.80 -17.86 -19.77
C VAL A 770 45.16 -17.48 -19.18
N SER A 771 45.24 -16.38 -18.44
CA SER A 771 46.48 -15.94 -17.77
C SER A 771 46.96 -16.95 -16.72
N ALA A 772 46.03 -17.53 -15.96
CA ALA A 772 46.31 -18.60 -14.99
C ALA A 772 46.60 -19.96 -15.66
N LYS A 773 46.60 -20.03 -16.99
CA LYS A 773 46.80 -21.27 -17.79
C LYS A 773 45.79 -22.37 -17.47
N SER A 774 44.64 -22.03 -16.88
CA SER A 774 43.54 -22.96 -16.59
C SER A 774 42.55 -23.10 -17.75
N ALA A 775 42.75 -22.31 -18.81
CA ALA A 775 42.11 -22.41 -20.12
C ALA A 775 43.08 -21.93 -21.22
N ASN A 776 42.85 -22.33 -22.47
CA ASN A 776 43.73 -22.03 -23.60
C ASN A 776 42.97 -21.47 -24.80
N ILE A 777 43.65 -20.63 -25.59
CA ILE A 777 43.19 -20.19 -26.92
C ILE A 777 44.06 -20.88 -27.97
N GLY A 778 43.45 -21.59 -28.92
CA GLY A 778 44.16 -22.32 -29.98
C GLY A 778 44.35 -21.52 -31.26
N GLY A 779 45.24 -21.96 -32.15
CA GLY A 779 45.27 -21.46 -33.52
C GLY A 779 44.07 -21.96 -34.33
N ILE A 780 43.53 -21.16 -35.26
CA ILE A 780 42.41 -21.59 -36.12
C ILE A 780 42.71 -22.85 -36.94
N LYS A 781 43.99 -23.10 -37.27
CA LYS A 781 44.49 -24.29 -37.98
C LYS A 781 44.79 -25.48 -37.06
N GLY A 782 44.58 -25.34 -35.75
CA GLY A 782 44.96 -26.33 -34.74
C GLY A 782 46.31 -26.04 -34.09
N GLY A 783 46.54 -26.63 -32.91
CA GLY A 783 47.77 -26.45 -32.14
C GLY A 783 47.90 -25.07 -31.46
N ALA A 784 49.10 -24.83 -30.92
CA ALA A 784 49.44 -23.60 -30.21
C ALA A 784 49.54 -22.40 -31.16
N PRO A 785 48.88 -21.26 -30.87
CA PRO A 785 48.97 -20.06 -31.69
C PRO A 785 50.27 -19.28 -31.44
N GLY A 786 50.53 -18.24 -32.24
CA GLY A 786 51.57 -17.26 -31.91
C GLY A 786 51.34 -16.65 -30.52
N ARG A 787 52.42 -16.42 -29.76
CA ARG A 787 52.37 -15.98 -28.35
C ARG A 787 51.62 -16.96 -27.43
N ALA A 788 51.71 -18.26 -27.73
CA ALA A 788 51.05 -19.36 -27.02
C ALA A 788 51.04 -19.23 -25.49
N THR A 789 52.16 -18.80 -24.88
CA THR A 789 52.27 -18.63 -23.43
C THR A 789 51.32 -17.59 -22.83
N ARG A 790 51.06 -16.49 -23.55
CA ARG A 790 50.08 -15.46 -23.15
C ARG A 790 48.64 -15.92 -23.38
N LEU A 791 48.45 -16.98 -24.15
CA LEU A 791 47.17 -17.56 -24.53
C LEU A 791 46.91 -18.90 -23.82
N GLY A 792 47.57 -19.11 -22.68
CA GLY A 792 47.32 -20.20 -21.73
C GLY A 792 48.27 -21.39 -21.83
N TRP A 793 49.09 -21.48 -22.89
CA TRP A 793 49.92 -22.66 -23.14
C TRP A 793 51.22 -22.64 -22.33
N ASP A 794 51.73 -23.80 -21.95
CA ASP A 794 53.07 -23.94 -21.38
C ASP A 794 54.08 -24.36 -22.43
N GLN A 795 55.25 -23.71 -22.44
CA GLN A 795 56.41 -24.19 -23.18
C GLN A 795 57.13 -25.23 -22.33
N ARG A 796 57.35 -26.43 -22.89
CA ARG A 796 58.09 -27.52 -22.26
C ARG A 796 59.14 -28.08 -23.23
N GLY A 797 60.18 -28.72 -22.69
CA GLY A 797 61.28 -29.29 -23.48
C GLY A 797 62.65 -28.83 -23.00
N SER A 798 63.70 -29.35 -23.63
CA SER A 798 65.10 -28.88 -23.47
C SER A 798 65.53 -28.05 -24.68
N ASP A 799 66.72 -27.46 -24.63
CA ASP A 799 67.24 -26.48 -25.61
C ASP A 799 67.12 -26.93 -27.08
N ASP A 800 67.14 -28.24 -27.37
CA ASP A 800 67.03 -28.77 -28.74
C ASP A 800 65.60 -29.13 -29.19
N LYS A 801 64.61 -29.23 -28.29
CA LYS A 801 63.22 -29.59 -28.62
C LYS A 801 62.19 -28.96 -27.69
N THR A 802 61.74 -27.75 -28.01
CA THR A 802 60.62 -27.10 -27.31
C THR A 802 59.27 -27.40 -27.95
N TYR A 803 58.26 -27.74 -27.15
CA TYR A 803 56.87 -27.92 -27.57
C TYR A 803 55.90 -27.25 -26.60
N PHE A 804 54.70 -26.90 -27.08
CA PHE A 804 53.67 -26.26 -26.27
C PHE A 804 52.60 -27.25 -25.82
N VAL A 805 52.22 -27.18 -24.53
CA VAL A 805 51.19 -28.03 -23.92
C VAL A 805 50.03 -27.17 -23.42
N ALA A 806 48.80 -27.58 -23.73
CA ALA A 806 47.60 -26.97 -23.19
C ALA A 806 47.32 -27.53 -21.79
N ASN A 807 47.31 -26.68 -20.76
CA ASN A 807 47.05 -27.08 -19.37
C ASN A 807 45.57 -27.07 -18.97
N GLY A 808 44.68 -26.73 -19.90
CA GLY A 808 43.25 -26.55 -19.67
C GLY A 808 42.46 -26.64 -20.97
N PRO A 809 41.12 -26.61 -20.91
CA PRO A 809 40.29 -26.70 -22.11
C PRO A 809 40.58 -25.57 -23.10
N THR A 810 40.55 -25.87 -24.39
CA THR A 810 40.58 -24.86 -25.45
C THR A 810 39.21 -24.19 -25.52
N ILE A 811 39.12 -22.95 -25.07
CA ILE A 811 37.86 -22.20 -24.96
C ILE A 811 37.57 -21.30 -26.16
N GLY A 812 38.53 -21.20 -27.09
CA GLY A 812 38.41 -20.38 -28.29
C GLY A 812 39.63 -20.49 -29.20
N TRP A 813 39.60 -19.76 -30.31
CA TRP A 813 40.65 -19.73 -31.31
C TRP A 813 41.00 -18.31 -31.73
N ILE A 814 42.21 -18.11 -32.26
CA ILE A 814 42.70 -16.79 -32.68
C ILE A 814 43.29 -16.81 -34.10
N GLU A 815 43.06 -15.72 -34.84
CA GLU A 815 43.68 -15.38 -36.11
C GLU A 815 44.02 -13.87 -36.11
N GLY A 816 45.30 -13.49 -35.95
CA GLY A 816 45.67 -12.09 -35.76
C GLY A 816 45.10 -11.51 -34.46
N ASP A 817 44.34 -10.41 -34.55
CA ASP A 817 43.58 -9.83 -33.43
C ASP A 817 42.13 -10.38 -33.33
N ASP A 818 41.73 -11.28 -34.23
CA ASP A 818 40.38 -11.83 -34.20
C ASP A 818 40.31 -13.03 -33.26
N LEU A 819 39.58 -12.84 -32.15
CA LEU A 819 39.35 -13.85 -31.13
C LEU A 819 37.96 -14.47 -31.32
N TYR A 820 37.92 -15.79 -31.46
CA TYR A 820 36.73 -16.59 -31.66
C TYR A 820 36.48 -17.48 -30.44
N LEU A 821 35.68 -17.00 -29.47
CA LEU A 821 35.35 -17.79 -28.28
C LEU A 821 34.21 -18.78 -28.57
N GLU A 822 34.40 -20.01 -28.13
CA GLU A 822 33.34 -21.02 -28.12
C GLU A 822 32.38 -20.71 -26.96
N PRO A 823 31.10 -20.41 -27.20
CA PRO A 823 30.22 -19.85 -26.18
C PRO A 823 30.06 -20.74 -24.94
N GLU A 824 29.81 -22.03 -25.12
CA GLU A 824 29.51 -22.95 -24.02
C GLU A 824 30.75 -23.22 -23.17
N THR A 825 31.90 -23.44 -23.83
CA THR A 825 33.17 -23.76 -23.17
C THR A 825 33.75 -22.54 -22.47
N ALA A 826 33.70 -21.36 -23.10
CA ALA A 826 34.08 -20.11 -22.47
C ALA A 826 33.19 -19.79 -21.27
N MET A 827 31.87 -20.02 -21.37
CA MET A 827 30.96 -19.83 -20.25
C MET A 827 31.22 -20.78 -19.09
N ALA A 828 31.42 -22.06 -19.37
CA ALA A 828 31.75 -23.05 -18.35
C ALA A 828 33.05 -22.68 -17.62
N CYS A 829 34.05 -22.22 -18.37
CA CYS A 829 35.31 -21.71 -17.82
C CYS A 829 35.09 -20.50 -16.89
N ALA A 830 34.35 -19.48 -17.35
CA ALA A 830 34.05 -18.30 -16.54
C ALA A 830 33.26 -18.64 -15.28
N LYS A 831 32.26 -19.53 -15.37
CA LYS A 831 31.47 -20.02 -14.22
C LYS A 831 32.33 -20.81 -13.22
N ARG A 832 33.24 -21.66 -13.71
CA ARG A 832 34.16 -22.41 -12.85
C ARG A 832 35.09 -21.47 -12.07
N LEU A 833 35.74 -20.54 -12.76
CA LEU A 833 36.65 -19.60 -12.10
C LEU A 833 35.93 -18.68 -11.11
N ALA A 834 34.71 -18.23 -11.43
CA ALA A 834 33.90 -17.45 -10.51
C ALA A 834 33.62 -18.21 -9.21
N ARG A 835 33.25 -19.50 -9.30
CA ARG A 835 33.00 -20.38 -8.15
C ARG A 835 34.24 -20.63 -7.31
N GLU A 836 35.38 -20.87 -7.95
CA GLU A 836 36.68 -21.01 -7.26
C GLU A 836 37.07 -19.73 -6.49
N GLN A 837 36.67 -18.56 -7.01
CA GLN A 837 36.81 -17.26 -6.33
C GLN A 837 35.74 -17.00 -5.25
N GLY A 838 34.89 -17.96 -4.91
CA GLY A 838 33.81 -17.80 -3.92
C GLY A 838 32.66 -16.89 -4.39
N THR A 839 32.56 -16.63 -5.70
CA THR A 839 31.52 -15.82 -6.32
C THR A 839 30.65 -16.66 -7.26
N GLU A 840 29.49 -16.15 -7.67
CA GLU A 840 28.70 -16.75 -8.76
C GLU A 840 28.66 -15.80 -9.95
N LEU A 841 28.56 -16.35 -11.16
CA LEU A 841 28.23 -15.60 -12.36
C LEU A 841 26.73 -15.77 -12.63
N PRO A 842 25.87 -14.84 -12.14
CA PRO A 842 24.41 -15.05 -12.10
C PRO A 842 23.71 -14.80 -13.45
N PHE A 843 24.47 -14.71 -14.53
CA PHE A 843 23.96 -14.35 -15.85
C PHE A 843 23.84 -15.58 -16.74
N SER A 844 22.74 -15.65 -17.51
CA SER A 844 22.58 -16.66 -18.54
C SER A 844 23.47 -16.36 -19.74
N ASP A 845 23.77 -17.39 -20.51
CA ASP A 845 24.63 -17.32 -21.69
C ASP A 845 24.08 -16.30 -22.70
N ARG A 846 22.76 -16.32 -22.94
CA ARG A 846 22.06 -15.32 -23.77
C ARG A 846 22.21 -13.89 -23.24
N ARG A 847 22.19 -13.69 -21.90
CA ARG A 847 22.33 -12.35 -21.30
C ARG A 847 23.74 -11.81 -21.49
N ILE A 848 24.78 -12.65 -21.36
CA ILE A 848 26.17 -12.26 -21.59
C ILE A 848 26.41 -11.95 -23.08
N GLN A 849 25.91 -12.79 -24.00
CA GLN A 849 26.01 -12.53 -25.43
C GLN A 849 25.38 -11.19 -25.82
N LYS A 850 24.19 -10.89 -25.29
CA LYS A 850 23.51 -9.62 -25.50
C LYS A 850 24.29 -8.45 -24.88
N ALA A 851 24.84 -8.62 -23.68
CA ALA A 851 25.66 -7.59 -23.04
C ALA A 851 26.95 -7.29 -23.82
N LEU A 852 27.60 -8.31 -24.40
CA LEU A 852 28.78 -8.13 -25.26
C LEU A 852 28.45 -7.31 -26.53
N GLN A 853 27.27 -7.54 -27.12
CA GLN A 853 26.78 -6.75 -28.25
C GLN A 853 26.46 -5.30 -27.83
N GLU A 854 25.73 -5.12 -26.72
CA GLU A 854 25.36 -3.79 -26.17
C GLU A 854 26.60 -2.96 -25.78
N ALA A 855 27.66 -3.63 -25.30
CA ALA A 855 28.94 -3.01 -24.96
C ALA A 855 29.85 -2.73 -26.17
N GLY A 856 29.45 -3.15 -27.38
CA GLY A 856 30.26 -2.99 -28.59
C GLY A 856 31.52 -3.87 -28.63
N LEU A 857 31.58 -4.93 -27.83
CA LEU A 857 32.74 -5.83 -27.74
C LEU A 857 32.74 -6.95 -28.79
N LEU A 858 31.61 -7.15 -29.49
CA LEU A 858 31.53 -8.08 -30.62
C LEU A 858 31.97 -7.37 -31.91
N LYS A 859 33.05 -7.86 -32.54
CA LYS A 859 33.57 -7.36 -33.82
C LYS A 859 32.60 -7.63 -34.98
N SER A 860 31.93 -8.78 -34.96
CA SER A 860 30.86 -9.09 -35.90
C SER A 860 29.87 -10.11 -35.34
N ALA A 861 28.65 -10.09 -35.87
CA ALA A 861 27.54 -10.95 -35.49
C ALA A 861 26.63 -11.18 -36.71
N GLU A 862 25.92 -12.31 -36.74
CA GLU A 862 24.85 -12.55 -37.74
C GLU A 862 23.56 -11.78 -37.36
N PRO A 863 22.70 -11.40 -38.31
CA PRO A 863 21.55 -10.51 -38.06
C PRO A 863 20.61 -10.93 -36.91
N ASP A 864 20.45 -12.23 -36.70
CA ASP A 864 19.56 -12.80 -35.66
C ASP A 864 20.32 -13.45 -34.49
N ARG A 865 21.66 -13.34 -34.45
CA ARG A 865 22.51 -14.03 -33.46
C ARG A 865 23.72 -13.19 -33.10
N ASN A 866 23.99 -13.05 -31.81
CA ASN A 866 25.20 -12.41 -31.27
C ASN A 866 26.47 -13.28 -31.46
N MET A 867 26.55 -14.04 -32.55
CA MET A 867 27.62 -14.99 -32.89
C MET A 867 27.83 -14.98 -34.40
N VAL A 868 29.01 -15.39 -34.85
CA VAL A 868 29.36 -15.57 -36.26
C VAL A 868 29.73 -17.02 -36.56
N ARG A 869 29.41 -17.49 -37.76
CA ARG A 869 29.82 -18.82 -38.22
C ARG A 869 31.24 -18.78 -38.78
N LYS A 870 32.18 -19.48 -38.14
CA LYS A 870 33.60 -19.59 -38.56
C LYS A 870 33.99 -21.05 -38.79
N THR A 871 34.79 -21.30 -39.82
CA THR A 871 35.40 -22.61 -40.07
C THR A 871 36.72 -22.71 -39.31
N LEU A 872 36.82 -23.70 -38.43
CA LEU A 872 37.97 -23.96 -37.56
C LEU A 872 38.51 -25.37 -37.84
N HIS A 873 39.69 -25.72 -37.31
CA HIS A 873 40.24 -27.08 -37.45
C HIS A 873 39.32 -28.19 -36.91
N VAL A 874 38.46 -27.85 -35.94
CA VAL A 874 37.45 -28.76 -35.35
C VAL A 874 36.13 -28.78 -36.12
N GLY A 875 36.08 -28.16 -37.30
CA GLY A 875 34.87 -28.00 -38.11
C GLY A 875 34.24 -26.60 -37.98
N ARG A 876 33.05 -26.46 -38.58
CA ARG A 876 32.33 -25.19 -38.64
C ARG A 876 31.54 -24.97 -37.35
N LYS A 877 31.79 -23.85 -36.66
CA LYS A 877 31.13 -23.51 -35.37
C LYS A 877 30.53 -22.10 -35.36
N TYR A 878 29.58 -21.89 -34.47
CA TYR A 878 29.12 -20.57 -34.07
C TYR A 878 29.96 -20.09 -32.89
N VAL A 879 30.56 -18.91 -33.03
CA VAL A 879 31.53 -18.36 -32.07
C VAL A 879 31.22 -16.90 -31.75
N LEU A 880 31.59 -16.46 -30.56
CA LEU A 880 31.64 -15.05 -30.22
C LEU A 880 32.91 -14.46 -30.84
N HIS A 881 32.76 -13.41 -31.64
CA HIS A 881 33.88 -12.77 -32.32
C HIS A 881 34.25 -11.46 -31.62
N LEU A 882 35.41 -11.42 -30.99
CA LEU A 882 35.93 -10.28 -30.21
C LEU A 882 37.33 -9.88 -30.69
N SER A 883 37.85 -8.76 -30.18
CA SER A 883 39.27 -8.39 -30.27
C SER A 883 40.08 -9.11 -29.20
N ALA A 884 41.22 -9.71 -29.58
CA ALA A 884 42.17 -10.28 -28.64
C ALA A 884 42.86 -9.18 -27.81
N GLU A 885 43.10 -8.00 -28.39
CA GLU A 885 43.58 -6.82 -27.70
C GLU A 885 42.60 -6.36 -26.61
N ALA A 886 41.30 -6.28 -26.93
CA ALA A 886 40.29 -5.87 -25.96
C ALA A 886 40.10 -6.86 -24.80
N VAL A 887 40.37 -8.15 -25.02
CA VAL A 887 40.17 -9.20 -24.00
C VAL A 887 41.46 -9.49 -23.21
N PHE A 888 42.62 -9.49 -23.86
CA PHE A 888 43.90 -9.91 -23.26
C PHE A 888 44.99 -8.83 -23.25
N GLY A 889 44.76 -7.65 -23.83
CA GLY A 889 45.77 -6.58 -23.92
C GLY A 889 46.95 -6.92 -24.84
N ILE A 890 46.74 -7.77 -25.85
CA ILE A 890 47.78 -8.24 -26.77
C ILE A 890 47.78 -7.36 -28.03
N ASP A 891 48.71 -6.41 -28.14
CA ASP A 891 48.86 -5.52 -29.31
C ASP A 891 49.33 -6.28 -30.58
N PRO A 892 48.59 -6.24 -31.71
CA PRO A 892 48.95 -6.90 -32.96
C PRO A 892 50.22 -6.36 -33.65
N LYS A 893 50.77 -5.19 -33.27
CA LYS A 893 51.85 -4.51 -34.02
C LYS A 893 53.30 -4.79 -33.60
N THR A 894 53.56 -5.68 -32.63
CA THR A 894 54.94 -6.13 -32.35
C THR A 894 55.29 -7.37 -33.16
N ASN A 895 55.66 -7.14 -34.44
CA ASN A 895 56.29 -8.12 -35.32
C ASN A 895 57.79 -8.22 -34.99
N ALA A 896 58.18 -9.25 -34.24
CA ALA A 896 59.54 -9.77 -34.28
C ALA A 896 59.46 -11.19 -34.87
N THR A 897 59.77 -11.28 -36.16
CA THR A 897 60.02 -12.54 -36.87
C THR A 897 61.23 -13.22 -36.19
N PRO A 898 61.19 -14.52 -35.83
CA PRO A 898 62.41 -15.22 -35.46
C PRO A 898 63.34 -15.29 -36.70
N PRO A 899 64.67 -15.20 -36.53
CA PRO A 899 65.59 -15.27 -37.65
C PRO A 899 65.48 -16.63 -38.33
N LYS A 900 65.59 -16.64 -39.66
CA LYS A 900 65.75 -17.86 -40.47
C LYS A 900 66.96 -18.66 -39.94
N PRO A 901 66.89 -19.99 -39.87
CA PRO A 901 68.08 -20.80 -39.59
C PRO A 901 69.14 -20.50 -40.66
N MET A 902 70.36 -20.19 -40.22
CA MET A 902 71.52 -20.06 -41.08
C MET A 902 71.95 -21.46 -41.48
N GLU A 903 71.96 -21.78 -42.78
CA GLU A 903 72.62 -22.98 -43.28
C GLU A 903 74.13 -22.80 -43.07
N LEU A 904 74.70 -23.57 -42.15
CA LEU A 904 76.15 -23.72 -42.01
C LEU A 904 76.55 -24.96 -42.82
N ASN A 905 77.41 -24.74 -43.82
CA ASN A 905 78.06 -25.79 -44.59
C ASN A 905 79.05 -26.58 -43.72
N ASP A 906 79.14 -27.88 -44.02
CA ASP A 906 79.88 -28.94 -43.31
C ASP A 906 81.42 -28.89 -43.44
N GLU A 907 82.05 -27.74 -43.74
CA GLU A 907 83.50 -27.71 -44.08
C GLU A 907 84.46 -27.05 -43.09
N ASP A 908 84.05 -26.49 -41.95
CA ASP A 908 85.01 -25.90 -40.99
C ASP A 908 84.76 -26.33 -39.54
N LEU A 909 85.11 -27.58 -39.24
CA LEU A 909 85.43 -28.01 -37.87
C LEU A 909 86.91 -28.36 -37.75
N PRO A 910 87.71 -27.55 -37.05
CA PRO A 910 88.87 -28.04 -36.34
C PRO A 910 88.69 -27.85 -34.81
N PHE A 911 88.51 -29.00 -34.16
CA PHE A 911 88.70 -29.33 -32.73
C PHE A 911 87.83 -28.67 -31.66
#